data_AF-A0A1B8CTT6-F1
#
_entry.id   AF-A0A1B8CTT6-F1
#
_cell.length_a   1.000
_cell.length_b   1.000
_cell.length_c   1.000
_cell.angle_alpha   90.00
_cell.angle_beta   90.00
_cell.angle_gamma   90.00
#
_symmetry.space_group_name_H-M   'P 1'
#
loop_
_entity.id
_entity.type
_entity.pdbx_description
1 polymer ?
#
loop_
_entity_poly.entity_id
_entity_poly.type
_entity_poly.pdbx_seq_one_letter_code
_entity_poly.pdbx_strand_id
1 'polypeptide(L)'
;MAEAEEDFSALPLPDRFQHKNWKVRKGGYEDAVKQFEVTPDEHDPVFKPFIQDSGSLWKGAAADSNVAAQQDGVAALCAFLKFGGRECSTRTRGNVVSSLAEKGLSSTRAATKASSLEAILLYVELDTAGPVIEELLPSLGNKQPKVVAATLAALTAIFHNFGCKTADPKPVLKILPKAFGHADKNVRAEATNLTLEFYRWLRDAMKPMFWGELKPTQQTDLEAQFEKLKAEPAPKQERFLRSQQAAMARAPPPGADAGPEEEEEEEEVVEVDVFDLAEPHDVLSKVSPDFSDQLASSKWKERKEACEALFKILDVPRIKDGDYGEVTRGLAKCMKDANVAVVTTAANCIEVLAKGLRKPFGRYRSTIMGPVLERLKEKKVAVSDALGAALDQVFMATSLGDCLEEILECLKHKNPQVKEGTMKFLIRSLKTTREAPAKPEVASIAEAGKKLLSESSEGLRSGGAEVLGTLMKIMGERAMGPHLEGLDEIRKTKIKEFFDAAEVKAKDKPKPVPQAAPPKAAAAPAAARKVVAKKPAAAKKAPAPPSIYAQRPQPARLKAPIKRTLAGPGGAPAPNLASPRRPLSQAPAPMEEEVIPAPRIGLGGRGLAGRPLGKPAPAPRMDSPSPPPSSGFSALEKAELDELRLDKDRLLRNCDDLRQERSRLNSEVQELRNQNAQLIEDHTRDMLSIKAKETQLVRARSEAEAADAMCAQLRREMERLKRALTAAERAGSGPVSPGSTGEGS
;
A
#
# COMPACT_ATOMS: atom_id res chain seq x y z
N MET A 1 -62.10 11.40 4.99
CA MET A 1 -61.28 12.55 5.41
C MET A 1 -59.87 12.28 4.97
N ALA A 2 -59.20 13.21 4.29
CA ALA A 2 -57.76 13.10 4.07
C ALA A 2 -57.08 13.39 5.42
N GLU A 3 -56.14 12.54 5.83
CA GLU A 3 -55.22 12.90 6.91
C GLU A 3 -54.43 14.12 6.43
N ALA A 4 -54.44 15.20 7.22
CA ALA A 4 -53.52 16.30 6.98
C ALA A 4 -52.10 15.75 7.23
N GLU A 5 -51.23 15.77 6.22
CA GLU A 5 -49.82 15.48 6.45
C GLU A 5 -49.26 16.59 7.35
N GLU A 6 -49.06 16.27 8.63
CA GLU A 6 -48.41 17.15 9.60
C GLU A 6 -47.02 17.54 9.07
N ASP A 7 -46.74 18.83 8.95
CA ASP A 7 -45.47 19.31 8.40
C ASP A 7 -44.34 19.18 9.44
N PHE A 8 -43.65 18.06 9.38
CA PHE A 8 -42.48 17.76 10.21
C PHE A 8 -41.18 18.42 9.72
N SER A 9 -41.19 19.24 8.66
CA SER A 9 -39.98 19.87 8.12
C SER A 9 -39.34 20.86 9.10
N ALA A 10 -40.14 21.49 9.97
CA ALA A 10 -39.72 22.42 11.00
C ALA A 10 -39.03 21.76 12.22
N LEU A 11 -39.03 20.42 12.33
CA LEU A 11 -38.30 19.73 13.39
C LEU A 11 -36.78 19.76 13.15
N PRO A 12 -35.95 19.91 14.20
CA PRO A 12 -34.50 19.76 14.11
C PRO A 12 -34.10 18.42 13.46
N LEU A 13 -33.01 18.42 12.68
CA LEU A 13 -32.55 17.19 12.01
C LEU A 13 -32.30 16.00 12.97
N PRO A 14 -31.69 16.16 14.17
CA PRO A 14 -31.52 15.05 15.10
C PRO A 14 -32.84 14.38 15.51
N ASP A 15 -33.90 15.16 15.72
CA ASP A 15 -35.23 14.65 16.07
C ASP A 15 -35.87 13.92 14.89
N ARG A 16 -35.72 14.47 13.68
CA ARG A 16 -36.17 13.85 12.42
C ARG A 16 -35.49 12.50 12.19
N PHE A 17 -34.20 12.36 12.48
CA PHE A 17 -33.44 11.11 12.38
C PHE A 17 -33.97 10.00 13.31
N GLN A 18 -34.57 10.34 14.45
CA GLN A 18 -35.08 9.37 15.43
C GLN A 18 -36.60 9.21 15.39
N HIS A 19 -37.28 9.91 14.49
CA HIS A 19 -38.74 9.95 14.44
C HIS A 19 -39.37 8.57 14.15
N LYS A 20 -40.53 8.29 14.76
CA LYS A 20 -41.22 6.99 14.62
C LYS A 20 -41.63 6.71 13.16
N ASN A 21 -42.13 7.73 12.45
CA ASN A 21 -42.49 7.62 11.04
C ASN A 21 -41.23 7.59 10.16
N TRP A 22 -41.02 6.49 9.44
CA TRP A 22 -39.86 6.28 8.56
C TRP A 22 -39.78 7.27 7.39
N LYS A 23 -40.91 7.83 6.93
CA LYS A 23 -40.91 8.90 5.90
C LYS A 23 -40.21 10.16 6.42
N VAL A 24 -40.44 10.51 7.70
CA VAL A 24 -39.83 11.68 8.35
C VAL A 24 -38.32 11.46 8.55
N ARG A 25 -37.91 10.24 8.92
CA ARG A 25 -36.49 9.87 8.98
C ARG A 25 -35.82 9.97 7.61
N LYS A 26 -36.43 9.37 6.58
CA LYS A 26 -35.94 9.43 5.18
C LYS A 26 -35.74 10.87 4.72
N GLY A 27 -36.76 11.73 4.86
CA GLY A 27 -36.64 13.15 4.52
C GLY A 27 -35.61 13.90 5.35
N GLY A 28 -35.44 13.52 6.63
CA GLY A 28 -34.37 14.05 7.49
C GLY A 28 -32.97 13.69 6.96
N TYR A 29 -32.77 12.44 6.51
CA TYR A 29 -31.52 12.01 5.89
C TYR A 29 -31.25 12.76 4.56
N GLU A 30 -32.28 12.90 3.71
CA GLU A 30 -32.20 13.65 2.44
C GLU A 30 -31.87 15.14 2.65
N ASP A 31 -32.43 15.79 3.68
CA ASP A 31 -32.11 17.17 4.01
C ASP A 31 -30.74 17.32 4.66
N ALA A 32 -30.29 16.33 5.44
CA ALA A 32 -28.94 16.33 6.02
C ALA A 32 -27.86 16.24 4.94
N VAL A 33 -28.03 15.42 3.89
CA VAL A 33 -27.12 15.39 2.73
C VAL A 33 -26.94 16.81 2.15
N LYS A 34 -28.06 17.48 1.83
CA LYS A 34 -28.05 18.84 1.27
C LYS A 34 -27.34 19.84 2.17
N GLN A 35 -27.53 19.74 3.50
CA GLN A 35 -26.89 20.65 4.46
C GLN A 35 -25.39 20.38 4.59
N PHE A 36 -24.94 19.12 4.60
CA PHE A 36 -23.51 18.79 4.65
C PHE A 36 -22.77 19.20 3.36
N GLU A 37 -23.40 19.04 2.19
CA GLU A 37 -22.83 19.37 0.88
C GLU A 37 -22.56 20.87 0.67
N VAL A 38 -23.25 21.75 1.40
CA VAL A 38 -23.09 23.22 1.29
C VAL A 38 -22.27 23.85 2.42
N THR A 39 -21.66 23.04 3.29
CA THR A 39 -20.82 23.56 4.39
C THR A 39 -19.56 24.26 3.85
N PRO A 40 -19.16 25.40 4.43
CA PRO A 40 -17.99 26.16 3.97
C PRO A 40 -16.66 25.51 4.37
N ASP A 41 -16.64 24.78 5.49
CA ASP A 41 -15.47 24.09 6.02
C ASP A 41 -15.86 22.92 6.95
N GLU A 42 -14.87 22.09 7.29
CA GLU A 42 -15.03 20.83 8.02
C GLU A 42 -15.42 20.97 9.51
N HIS A 43 -15.48 22.20 10.04
CA HIS A 43 -15.85 22.54 11.43
C HIS A 43 -17.24 23.18 11.56
N ASP A 44 -18.04 23.21 10.48
CA ASP A 44 -19.36 23.84 10.47
C ASP A 44 -20.25 23.36 11.65
N PRO A 45 -20.98 24.27 12.33
CA PRO A 45 -21.86 23.91 13.43
C PRO A 45 -22.87 22.79 13.14
N VAL A 46 -23.28 22.58 11.88
CA VAL A 46 -24.23 21.52 11.48
C VAL A 46 -23.73 20.12 11.83
N PHE A 47 -22.41 19.89 11.86
CA PHE A 47 -21.85 18.59 12.21
C PHE A 47 -21.92 18.27 13.71
N LYS A 48 -21.96 19.30 14.58
CA LYS A 48 -21.80 19.14 16.04
C LYS A 48 -22.84 18.20 16.70
N PRO A 49 -24.15 18.29 16.41
CA PRO A 49 -25.13 17.37 16.98
C PRO A 49 -24.86 15.90 16.61
N PHE A 50 -24.43 15.66 15.37
CA PHE A 50 -24.13 14.33 14.83
C PHE A 50 -22.82 13.73 15.36
N ILE A 51 -21.89 14.58 15.82
CA ILE A 51 -20.65 14.18 16.52
C ILE A 51 -20.94 13.88 18.00
N GLN A 52 -21.80 14.68 18.65
CA GLN A 52 -22.11 14.56 20.07
C GLN A 52 -23.01 13.35 20.36
N ASP A 53 -24.15 13.22 19.65
CA ASP A 53 -25.15 12.16 19.84
C ASP A 53 -24.99 11.00 18.83
N SER A 54 -23.74 10.76 18.40
CA SER A 54 -23.40 9.86 17.30
C SER A 54 -23.91 8.43 17.49
N GLY A 55 -23.93 7.93 18.72
CA GLY A 55 -24.38 6.58 19.05
C GLY A 55 -25.87 6.34 18.84
N SER A 56 -26.70 7.38 18.97
CA SER A 56 -28.15 7.29 18.72
C SER A 56 -28.52 7.60 17.27
N LEU A 57 -27.89 8.60 16.66
CA LEU A 57 -28.20 9.05 15.28
C LEU A 57 -27.60 8.09 14.24
N TRP A 58 -26.26 7.94 14.30
CA TRP A 58 -25.40 6.95 13.65
C TRP A 58 -26.02 5.58 13.41
N LYS A 59 -26.23 4.92 14.54
CA LYS A 59 -26.63 3.54 14.60
C LYS A 59 -28.05 3.34 14.06
N GLY A 60 -28.94 4.29 14.32
CA GLY A 60 -30.31 4.29 13.79
C GLY A 60 -30.35 4.40 12.27
N ALA A 61 -29.60 5.34 11.69
CA ALA A 61 -29.56 5.59 10.25
C ALA A 61 -28.92 4.43 9.47
N ALA A 62 -27.73 3.97 9.90
CA ALA A 62 -27.01 2.89 9.22
C ALA A 62 -27.72 1.53 9.29
N ALA A 63 -28.49 1.30 10.37
CA ALA A 63 -29.20 0.05 10.63
C ALA A 63 -30.73 0.18 10.55
N ASP A 64 -31.27 1.20 9.87
CA ASP A 64 -32.70 1.52 9.89
C ASP A 64 -33.58 0.30 9.53
N SER A 65 -34.67 0.14 10.29
CA SER A 65 -35.74 -0.83 10.07
C SER A 65 -36.35 -0.82 8.66
N ASN A 66 -36.38 0.34 8.00
CA ASN A 66 -36.94 0.50 6.66
C ASN A 66 -35.80 0.63 5.64
N VAL A 67 -35.76 -0.27 4.65
CA VAL A 67 -34.65 -0.36 3.67
C VAL A 67 -34.52 0.85 2.72
N ALA A 68 -35.57 1.66 2.56
CA ALA A 68 -35.48 2.91 1.79
C ALA A 68 -34.89 4.02 2.66
N ALA A 69 -35.37 4.18 3.91
CA ALA A 69 -34.78 5.09 4.87
C ALA A 69 -33.31 4.73 5.17
N GLN A 70 -32.98 3.44 5.30
CA GLN A 70 -31.60 2.96 5.50
C GLN A 70 -30.67 3.38 4.35
N GLN A 71 -31.13 3.29 3.10
CA GLN A 71 -30.32 3.66 1.94
C GLN A 71 -29.93 5.14 2.02
N ASP A 72 -30.89 6.01 2.31
CA ASP A 72 -30.67 7.45 2.34
C ASP A 72 -29.93 7.86 3.64
N GLY A 73 -30.12 7.12 4.74
CA GLY A 73 -29.37 7.29 5.99
C GLY A 73 -27.89 6.93 5.88
N VAL A 74 -27.54 5.91 5.09
CA VAL A 74 -26.13 5.61 4.75
C VAL A 74 -25.57 6.65 3.76
N ALA A 75 -26.38 7.17 2.83
CA ALA A 75 -25.95 8.28 1.96
C ALA A 75 -25.67 9.57 2.77
N ALA A 76 -26.50 9.89 3.75
CA ALA A 76 -26.27 10.98 4.70
C ALA A 76 -24.99 10.77 5.52
N LEU A 77 -24.66 9.53 5.89
CA LEU A 77 -23.39 9.21 6.55
C LEU A 77 -22.19 9.44 5.61
N CYS A 78 -22.27 9.06 4.33
CA CYS A 78 -21.23 9.36 3.36
C CYS A 78 -21.01 10.87 3.20
N ALA A 79 -22.07 11.66 3.11
CA ALA A 79 -21.97 13.13 3.06
C ALA A 79 -21.35 13.69 4.34
N PHE A 80 -21.80 13.24 5.51
CA PHE A 80 -21.25 13.64 6.82
C PHE A 80 -19.74 13.36 6.96
N LEU A 81 -19.26 12.21 6.48
CA LEU A 81 -17.83 11.87 6.47
C LEU A 81 -17.07 12.62 5.36
N LYS A 82 -17.68 12.83 4.19
CA LYS A 82 -17.04 13.50 3.06
C LYS A 82 -16.81 14.99 3.31
N PHE A 83 -17.76 15.69 3.93
CA PHE A 83 -17.63 17.14 4.18
C PHE A 83 -17.19 17.47 5.61
N GLY A 84 -17.43 16.59 6.58
CA GLY A 84 -16.96 16.76 7.95
C GLY A 84 -15.47 16.47 8.14
N GLY A 85 -14.93 16.91 9.28
CA GLY A 85 -13.52 16.72 9.64
C GLY A 85 -13.20 15.39 10.32
N ARG A 86 -11.95 15.23 10.79
CA ARG A 86 -11.46 14.01 11.46
C ARG A 86 -12.31 13.57 12.69
N GLU A 87 -12.96 14.51 13.37
CA GLU A 87 -13.87 14.19 14.48
C GLU A 87 -15.08 13.37 14.01
N CYS A 88 -15.59 13.61 12.80
CA CYS A 88 -16.70 12.87 12.21
C CYS A 88 -16.37 11.37 12.03
N SER A 89 -15.12 11.00 11.75
CA SER A 89 -14.68 9.59 11.75
C SER A 89 -14.51 9.06 13.18
N THR A 90 -13.63 9.70 13.94
CA THR A 90 -13.15 9.17 15.24
C THR A 90 -14.24 9.05 16.31
N ARG A 91 -15.26 9.93 16.28
CA ARG A 91 -16.37 9.96 17.26
C ARG A 91 -17.57 9.09 16.89
N THR A 92 -17.63 8.54 15.68
CA THR A 92 -18.81 7.82 15.18
C THR A 92 -18.53 6.36 14.79
N ARG A 93 -17.32 6.03 14.30
CA ARG A 93 -17.00 4.69 13.77
C ARG A 93 -17.41 3.51 14.65
N GLY A 94 -17.10 3.54 15.95
CA GLY A 94 -17.39 2.42 16.87
C GLY A 94 -18.88 2.19 17.15
N ASN A 95 -19.74 3.12 16.76
CA ASN A 95 -21.19 2.95 16.83
C ASN A 95 -21.80 2.44 15.51
N VAL A 96 -21.03 2.48 14.40
CA VAL A 96 -21.57 2.49 13.03
C VAL A 96 -20.95 1.42 12.13
N VAL A 97 -19.64 1.18 12.20
CA VAL A 97 -18.93 0.24 11.30
C VAL A 97 -19.50 -1.18 11.40
N SER A 98 -19.76 -1.66 12.62
CA SER A 98 -20.45 -2.94 12.86
C SER A 98 -21.86 -2.98 12.26
N SER A 99 -22.62 -1.88 12.33
CA SER A 99 -23.95 -1.77 11.72
C SER A 99 -23.91 -1.79 10.19
N LEU A 100 -22.91 -1.14 9.60
CA LEU A 100 -22.65 -1.18 8.15
C LEU A 100 -22.24 -2.59 7.70
N ALA A 101 -21.42 -3.30 8.48
CA ALA A 101 -21.04 -4.68 8.15
C ALA A 101 -22.24 -5.64 8.18
N GLU A 102 -23.04 -5.61 9.25
CA GLU A 102 -24.17 -6.52 9.41
C GLU A 102 -25.33 -6.23 8.44
N LYS A 103 -25.74 -4.96 8.29
CA LYS A 103 -26.94 -4.59 7.51
C LYS A 103 -26.68 -3.82 6.22
N GLY A 104 -25.54 -3.17 6.09
CA GLY A 104 -25.20 -2.34 4.92
C GLY A 104 -24.59 -3.18 3.79
N LEU A 105 -23.41 -3.74 4.02
CA LEU A 105 -22.67 -4.59 3.07
C LEU A 105 -23.48 -5.85 2.67
N SER A 106 -24.26 -6.41 3.60
CA SER A 106 -25.10 -7.60 3.38
C SER A 106 -26.51 -7.29 2.82
N SER A 107 -26.80 -6.01 2.51
CA SER A 107 -28.08 -5.57 1.92
C SER A 107 -28.34 -6.19 0.55
N THR A 108 -29.60 -6.30 0.15
CA THR A 108 -29.98 -6.71 -1.23
C THR A 108 -30.00 -5.53 -2.20
N ARG A 109 -29.94 -4.28 -1.72
CA ARG A 109 -29.95 -3.07 -2.55
C ARG A 109 -28.52 -2.67 -2.90
N ALA A 110 -28.20 -2.60 -4.20
CA ALA A 110 -26.87 -2.25 -4.70
C ALA A 110 -26.38 -0.88 -4.18
N ALA A 111 -27.24 0.15 -4.21
CA ALA A 111 -26.91 1.49 -3.70
C ALA A 111 -26.56 1.49 -2.20
N THR A 112 -27.28 0.72 -1.38
CA THR A 112 -26.98 0.58 0.06
C THR A 112 -25.63 -0.11 0.27
N LYS A 113 -25.31 -1.16 -0.50
CA LYS A 113 -23.98 -1.82 -0.44
C LYS A 113 -22.85 -0.84 -0.79
N ALA A 114 -22.97 -0.17 -1.94
CA ALA A 114 -21.96 0.75 -2.44
C ALA A 114 -21.72 1.91 -1.45
N SER A 115 -22.79 2.51 -0.93
CA SER A 115 -22.69 3.58 0.07
C SER A 115 -22.11 3.08 1.39
N SER A 116 -22.42 1.84 1.80
CA SER A 116 -21.85 1.25 3.03
C SER A 116 -20.35 0.99 2.90
N LEU A 117 -19.89 0.56 1.72
CA LEU A 117 -18.47 0.41 1.43
C LEU A 117 -17.77 1.78 1.36
N GLU A 118 -18.36 2.75 0.68
CA GLU A 118 -17.81 4.11 0.60
C GLU A 118 -17.68 4.76 1.97
N ALA A 119 -18.68 4.62 2.85
CA ALA A 119 -18.59 5.08 4.24
C ALA A 119 -17.43 4.42 5.00
N ILE A 120 -17.20 3.10 4.81
CA ILE A 120 -16.06 2.38 5.40
C ILE A 120 -14.73 2.92 4.87
N LEU A 121 -14.61 3.18 3.56
CA LEU A 121 -13.39 3.75 2.97
C LEU A 121 -13.15 5.20 3.46
N LEU A 122 -14.20 6.02 3.57
CA LEU A 122 -14.11 7.38 4.13
C LEU A 122 -13.69 7.39 5.61
N TYR A 123 -14.15 6.42 6.42
CA TYR A 123 -13.68 6.28 7.80
C TYR A 123 -12.17 6.06 7.89
N VAL A 124 -11.61 5.26 6.98
CA VAL A 124 -10.17 5.04 6.85
C VAL A 124 -9.48 6.32 6.39
N GLU A 125 -9.96 6.95 5.30
CA GLU A 125 -9.38 8.14 4.68
C GLU A 125 -9.23 9.33 5.66
N LEU A 126 -10.21 9.52 6.55
CA LEU A 126 -10.24 10.59 7.56
C LEU A 126 -9.25 10.41 8.72
N ASP A 127 -8.90 9.16 9.08
CA ASP A 127 -8.06 8.87 10.25
C ASP A 127 -6.97 7.84 9.97
N THR A 128 -7.31 6.55 10.00
CA THR A 128 -6.42 5.41 9.74
C THR A 128 -7.23 4.10 9.67
N ALA A 129 -6.67 3.05 9.06
CA ALA A 129 -7.37 1.80 8.82
C ALA A 129 -7.55 0.91 10.06
N GLY A 130 -6.60 0.92 11.00
CA GLY A 130 -6.55 -0.02 12.14
C GLY A 130 -7.87 -0.14 12.92
N PRO A 131 -8.41 0.95 13.49
CA PRO A 131 -9.67 0.93 14.25
C PRO A 131 -10.89 0.54 13.41
N VAL A 132 -10.87 0.77 12.09
CA VAL A 132 -11.97 0.36 11.20
C VAL A 132 -11.90 -1.16 10.97
N ILE A 133 -10.71 -1.70 10.76
CA ILE A 133 -10.49 -3.14 10.64
C ILE A 133 -10.89 -3.85 11.95
N GLU A 134 -10.47 -3.34 13.11
CA GLU A 134 -10.82 -3.88 14.44
C GLU A 134 -12.34 -4.02 14.65
N GLU A 135 -13.13 -3.02 14.24
CA GLU A 135 -14.60 -3.04 14.28
C GLU A 135 -15.23 -4.01 13.25
N LEU A 136 -14.54 -4.31 12.15
CA LEU A 136 -14.99 -5.27 11.13
C LEU A 136 -14.70 -6.74 11.52
N LEU A 137 -13.60 -7.04 12.21
CA LEU A 137 -13.18 -8.42 12.50
C LEU A 137 -14.27 -9.28 13.18
N PRO A 138 -15.05 -8.79 14.17
CA PRO A 138 -16.13 -9.56 14.79
C PRO A 138 -17.19 -10.06 13.80
N SER A 139 -17.44 -9.31 12.71
CA SER A 139 -18.43 -9.65 11.69
C SER A 139 -18.04 -10.88 10.87
N LEU A 140 -16.75 -11.24 10.83
CA LEU A 140 -16.26 -12.50 10.25
C LEU A 140 -16.66 -13.74 11.08
N GLY A 141 -17.14 -13.55 12.32
CA GLY A 141 -17.73 -14.59 13.16
C GLY A 141 -19.26 -14.70 13.06
N ASN A 142 -19.92 -13.92 12.19
CA ASN A 142 -21.37 -13.87 12.12
C ASN A 142 -21.99 -15.20 11.61
N LYS A 143 -23.15 -15.57 12.16
CA LYS A 143 -23.88 -16.80 11.78
C LYS A 143 -24.45 -16.75 10.34
N GLN A 144 -24.55 -15.58 9.72
CA GLN A 144 -25.03 -15.43 8.35
C GLN A 144 -23.84 -15.39 7.36
N PRO A 145 -23.65 -16.41 6.50
CA PRO A 145 -22.50 -16.45 5.57
C PRO A 145 -22.41 -15.23 4.64
N LYS A 146 -23.56 -14.65 4.25
CA LYS A 146 -23.60 -13.43 3.44
C LYS A 146 -22.97 -12.20 4.11
N VAL A 147 -22.98 -12.13 5.45
CA VAL A 147 -22.34 -11.05 6.21
C VAL A 147 -20.84 -11.26 6.24
N VAL A 148 -20.40 -12.50 6.48
CA VAL A 148 -18.97 -12.88 6.46
C VAL A 148 -18.36 -12.61 5.08
N ALA A 149 -18.99 -13.07 4.00
CA ALA A 149 -18.52 -12.84 2.63
C ALA A 149 -18.45 -11.35 2.28
N ALA A 150 -19.50 -10.58 2.59
CA ALA A 150 -19.52 -9.14 2.32
C ALA A 150 -18.49 -8.36 3.18
N THR A 151 -18.18 -8.84 4.39
CA THR A 151 -17.12 -8.25 5.24
C THR A 151 -15.73 -8.57 4.68
N LEU A 152 -15.49 -9.79 4.19
CA LEU A 152 -14.24 -10.14 3.50
C LEU A 152 -14.02 -9.26 2.27
N ALA A 153 -15.05 -9.08 1.43
CA ALA A 153 -14.98 -8.19 0.26
C ALA A 153 -14.67 -6.73 0.62
N ALA A 154 -15.21 -6.21 1.74
CA ALA A 154 -14.88 -4.87 2.23
C ALA A 154 -13.44 -4.78 2.77
N LEU A 155 -12.91 -5.83 3.40
CA LEU A 155 -11.50 -5.90 3.78
C LEU A 155 -10.60 -5.91 2.54
N THR A 156 -10.94 -6.68 1.50
CA THR A 156 -10.23 -6.66 0.20
C THR A 156 -10.18 -5.25 -0.37
N ALA A 157 -11.32 -4.54 -0.39
CA ALA A 157 -11.38 -3.16 -0.88
C ALA A 157 -10.53 -2.19 -0.04
N ILE A 158 -10.45 -2.34 1.29
CA ILE A 158 -9.56 -1.54 2.14
C ILE A 158 -8.09 -1.74 1.74
N PHE A 159 -7.62 -2.99 1.59
CA PHE A 159 -6.24 -3.26 1.20
C PHE A 159 -5.93 -2.82 -0.24
N HIS A 160 -6.87 -3.00 -1.17
CA HIS A 160 -6.76 -2.52 -2.55
C HIS A 160 -6.59 -1.00 -2.63
N ASN A 161 -7.40 -0.24 -1.87
CA ASN A 161 -7.40 1.22 -1.92
C ASN A 161 -6.22 1.84 -1.14
N PHE A 162 -5.90 1.33 0.05
CA PHE A 162 -4.95 1.98 0.98
C PHE A 162 -3.60 1.27 1.11
N GLY A 163 -3.48 0.02 0.65
CA GLY A 163 -2.27 -0.80 0.70
C GLY A 163 -1.88 -1.32 2.09
N CYS A 164 -1.06 -2.36 2.12
CA CYS A 164 -0.59 -3.03 3.34
C CYS A 164 0.38 -2.20 4.22
N LYS A 165 0.73 -0.98 3.78
CA LYS A 165 1.52 0.00 4.56
C LYS A 165 0.62 0.90 5.42
N THR A 166 -0.57 1.23 4.92
CA THR A 166 -1.56 2.08 5.61
C THR A 166 -2.54 1.24 6.45
N ALA A 167 -2.86 0.03 5.98
CA ALA A 167 -3.64 -0.97 6.68
C ALA A 167 -2.73 -2.14 7.10
N ASP A 168 -2.63 -2.43 8.40
CA ASP A 168 -1.87 -3.61 8.87
C ASP A 168 -2.58 -4.90 8.44
N PRO A 169 -1.94 -5.76 7.63
CA PRO A 169 -2.55 -7.01 7.18
C PRO A 169 -2.62 -8.07 8.29
N LYS A 170 -1.80 -8.00 9.36
CA LYS A 170 -1.65 -9.09 10.36
C LYS A 170 -2.96 -9.54 11.02
N PRO A 171 -3.86 -8.65 11.49
CA PRO A 171 -5.08 -9.08 12.17
C PRO A 171 -6.01 -9.86 11.23
N VAL A 172 -5.96 -9.55 9.94
CA VAL A 172 -6.80 -10.15 8.89
C VAL A 172 -6.17 -11.46 8.37
N LEU A 173 -4.86 -11.48 8.13
CA LEU A 173 -4.11 -12.69 7.75
C LEU A 173 -4.34 -13.84 8.75
N LYS A 174 -4.32 -13.54 10.06
CA LYS A 174 -4.58 -14.52 11.13
C LYS A 174 -6.02 -15.11 11.13
N ILE A 175 -6.95 -14.54 10.37
CA ILE A 175 -8.34 -15.04 10.27
C ILE A 175 -8.58 -15.84 8.97
N LEU A 176 -7.71 -15.69 7.96
CA LEU A 176 -7.85 -16.38 6.67
C LEU A 176 -8.04 -17.91 6.77
N PRO A 177 -7.28 -18.68 7.60
CA PRO A 177 -7.48 -20.13 7.71
C PRO A 177 -8.91 -20.51 8.08
N LYS A 178 -9.54 -19.74 8.98
CA LYS A 178 -10.95 -19.94 9.38
C LYS A 178 -11.93 -19.62 8.24
N ALA A 179 -11.64 -18.61 7.43
CA ALA A 179 -12.45 -18.26 6.26
C ALA A 179 -12.33 -19.32 5.14
N PHE A 180 -11.13 -19.83 4.87
CA PHE A 180 -10.89 -20.95 3.95
C PHE A 180 -11.52 -22.27 4.42
N GLY A 181 -11.64 -22.47 5.74
CA GLY A 181 -12.34 -23.60 6.36
C GLY A 181 -13.87 -23.48 6.38
N HIS A 182 -14.45 -22.38 5.92
CA HIS A 182 -15.88 -22.11 6.04
C HIS A 182 -16.75 -22.99 5.12
N ALA A 183 -17.93 -23.39 5.59
CA ALA A 183 -18.83 -24.29 4.85
C ALA A 183 -19.39 -23.64 3.56
N ASP A 184 -19.78 -22.37 3.64
CA ASP A 184 -20.31 -21.61 2.50
C ASP A 184 -19.23 -21.36 1.42
N LYS A 185 -19.58 -21.61 0.16
CA LYS A 185 -18.66 -21.48 -0.98
C LYS A 185 -18.26 -20.04 -1.32
N ASN A 186 -19.14 -19.07 -1.07
CA ASN A 186 -18.89 -17.66 -1.38
C ASN A 186 -17.94 -17.07 -0.35
N VAL A 187 -18.08 -17.44 0.93
CA VAL A 187 -17.10 -17.07 1.98
C VAL A 187 -15.69 -17.56 1.63
N ARG A 188 -15.57 -18.79 1.11
CA ARG A 188 -14.28 -19.33 0.64
C ARG A 188 -13.76 -18.60 -0.60
N ALA A 189 -14.62 -18.22 -1.54
CA ALA A 189 -14.23 -17.44 -2.72
C ALA A 189 -13.73 -16.04 -2.33
N GLU A 190 -14.38 -15.34 -1.39
CA GLU A 190 -13.90 -14.05 -0.91
C GLU A 190 -12.62 -14.17 -0.07
N ALA A 191 -12.41 -15.29 0.63
CA ALA A 191 -11.12 -15.58 1.27
C ALA A 191 -9.99 -15.76 0.24
N THR A 192 -10.27 -16.40 -0.90
CA THR A 192 -9.35 -16.44 -2.05
C THR A 192 -9.09 -15.02 -2.58
N ASN A 193 -10.12 -14.23 -2.89
CA ASN A 193 -9.97 -12.86 -3.41
C ASN A 193 -9.09 -11.99 -2.49
N LEU A 194 -9.36 -12.01 -1.18
CA LEU A 194 -8.57 -11.28 -0.18
C LEU A 194 -7.11 -11.77 -0.12
N THR A 195 -6.89 -13.07 -0.31
CA THR A 195 -5.54 -13.65 -0.36
C THR A 195 -4.79 -13.28 -1.63
N LEU A 196 -5.47 -13.18 -2.77
CA LEU A 196 -4.89 -12.67 -4.02
C LEU A 196 -4.48 -11.20 -3.88
N GLU A 197 -5.32 -10.37 -3.26
CA GLU A 197 -4.99 -8.98 -2.97
C GLU A 197 -3.77 -8.90 -2.03
N PHE A 198 -3.73 -9.67 -0.95
CA PHE A 198 -2.52 -9.73 -0.10
C PHE A 198 -1.28 -10.18 -0.88
N TYR A 199 -1.37 -11.15 -1.80
CA TYR A 199 -0.24 -11.54 -2.65
C TYR A 199 0.19 -10.42 -3.61
N ARG A 200 -0.77 -9.60 -4.10
CA ARG A 200 -0.50 -8.41 -4.90
C ARG A 200 0.37 -7.41 -4.13
N TRP A 201 0.14 -7.21 -2.83
CA TRP A 201 0.93 -6.30 -1.99
C TRP A 201 2.20 -6.91 -1.37
N LEU A 202 2.16 -8.20 -1.01
CA LEU A 202 3.14 -8.84 -0.12
C LEU A 202 3.95 -9.94 -0.81
N ARG A 203 3.53 -10.42 -1.99
CA ARG A 203 4.07 -11.63 -2.65
C ARG A 203 4.18 -12.79 -1.63
N ASP A 204 5.27 -13.55 -1.63
CA ASP A 204 5.49 -14.67 -0.70
C ASP A 204 5.61 -14.25 0.78
N ALA A 205 5.78 -12.95 1.09
CA ALA A 205 5.95 -12.45 2.46
C ALA A 205 4.78 -12.81 3.40
N MET A 206 3.57 -12.98 2.86
CA MET A 206 2.39 -13.33 3.63
C MET A 206 2.33 -14.81 4.02
N LYS A 207 3.02 -15.71 3.27
CA LYS A 207 2.87 -17.16 3.44
C LYS A 207 3.22 -17.64 4.86
N PRO A 208 4.30 -17.18 5.52
CA PRO A 208 4.63 -17.59 6.89
C PRO A 208 3.55 -17.32 7.94
N MET A 209 2.59 -16.42 7.66
CA MET A 209 1.59 -15.97 8.63
C MET A 209 0.36 -16.89 8.73
N PHE A 210 0.07 -17.71 7.71
CA PHE A 210 -1.15 -18.54 7.66
C PHE A 210 -1.11 -19.74 6.69
N TRP A 211 -0.13 -19.82 5.78
CA TRP A 211 -0.13 -20.79 4.67
C TRP A 211 -0.11 -22.25 5.15
N GLY A 212 0.66 -22.55 6.21
CA GLY A 212 0.76 -23.88 6.79
C GLY A 212 -0.54 -24.41 7.43
N GLU A 213 -1.54 -23.55 7.66
CA GLU A 213 -2.86 -23.94 8.16
C GLU A 213 -3.85 -24.25 7.02
N LEU A 214 -3.49 -23.95 5.76
CA LEU A 214 -4.29 -24.28 4.58
C LEU A 214 -4.08 -25.74 4.16
N LYS A 215 -5.10 -26.34 3.54
CA LYS A 215 -4.97 -27.68 2.95
C LYS A 215 -4.05 -27.64 1.73
N PRO A 216 -3.28 -28.71 1.43
CA PRO A 216 -2.39 -28.74 0.27
C PRO A 216 -3.09 -28.38 -1.06
N THR A 217 -4.33 -28.83 -1.25
CA THR A 217 -5.12 -28.47 -2.45
C THR A 217 -5.48 -26.99 -2.56
N GLN A 218 -5.60 -26.28 -1.42
CA GLN A 218 -5.82 -24.83 -1.39
C GLN A 218 -4.52 -24.08 -1.68
N GLN A 219 -3.39 -24.58 -1.17
CA GLN A 219 -2.06 -24.03 -1.46
C GLN A 219 -1.75 -24.10 -2.96
N THR A 220 -1.97 -25.25 -3.60
CA THR A 220 -1.72 -25.44 -5.05
C THR A 220 -2.65 -24.57 -5.93
N ASP A 221 -3.92 -24.42 -5.57
CA ASP A 221 -4.87 -23.55 -6.30
C ASP A 221 -4.48 -22.07 -6.18
N LEU A 222 -4.09 -21.63 -4.98
CA LEU A 222 -3.60 -20.27 -4.75
C LEU A 222 -2.28 -20.01 -5.49
N GLU A 223 -1.33 -20.95 -5.50
CA GLU A 223 -0.09 -20.84 -6.29
C GLU A 223 -0.36 -20.68 -7.78
N ALA A 224 -1.27 -21.48 -8.35
CA ALA A 224 -1.68 -21.35 -9.76
C ALA A 224 -2.34 -20.00 -10.10
N GLN A 225 -2.90 -19.30 -9.10
CA GLN A 225 -3.42 -17.94 -9.24
C GLN A 225 -2.33 -16.88 -9.01
N PHE A 226 -1.41 -17.12 -8.08
CA PHE A 226 -0.25 -16.26 -7.80
C PHE A 226 0.70 -16.15 -8.99
N GLU A 227 0.94 -17.23 -9.76
CA GLU A 227 1.76 -17.16 -10.98
C GLU A 227 1.22 -16.14 -11.99
N LYS A 228 -0.11 -15.99 -12.09
CA LYS A 228 -0.76 -15.01 -12.97
C LYS A 228 -0.49 -13.57 -12.50
N LEU A 229 -0.50 -13.36 -11.18
CA LEU A 229 -0.24 -12.06 -10.54
C LEU A 229 1.24 -11.68 -10.48
N LYS A 230 2.18 -12.59 -10.75
CA LYS A 230 3.62 -12.25 -10.80
C LYS A 230 3.98 -11.33 -11.96
N ALA A 231 3.24 -11.41 -13.07
CA ALA A 231 3.42 -10.56 -14.24
C ALA A 231 2.76 -9.18 -14.11
N GLU A 232 1.94 -8.95 -13.08
CA GLU A 232 1.37 -7.63 -12.80
C GLU A 232 2.40 -6.70 -12.13
N PRO A 233 2.39 -5.39 -12.46
CA PRO A 233 3.22 -4.41 -11.77
C PRO A 233 2.91 -4.37 -10.27
N ALA A 234 3.84 -3.82 -9.49
CA ALA A 234 3.62 -3.59 -8.07
C ALA A 234 2.36 -2.73 -7.85
N PRO A 235 1.47 -3.08 -6.90
CA PRO A 235 0.25 -2.33 -6.68
C PRO A 235 0.58 -0.93 -6.14
N LYS A 236 -0.15 0.06 -6.68
CA LYS A 236 -0.11 1.44 -6.19
C LYS A 236 -1.30 1.69 -5.27
N GLN A 237 -1.14 2.64 -4.35
CA GLN A 237 -2.19 3.06 -3.43
C GLN A 237 -3.21 3.93 -4.19
N GLU A 238 -4.44 3.44 -4.37
CA GLU A 238 -5.47 4.15 -5.16
C GLU A 238 -6.17 5.27 -4.39
N ARG A 239 -6.23 5.20 -3.04
CA ARG A 239 -6.76 6.26 -2.18
C ARG A 239 -5.78 6.62 -1.06
N PHE A 240 -5.52 7.92 -0.93
CA PHE A 240 -4.63 8.47 0.09
C PHE A 240 -5.41 8.98 1.30
N LEU A 241 -4.88 8.80 2.51
CA LEU A 241 -5.44 9.42 3.72
C LEU A 241 -5.46 10.95 3.56
N ARG A 242 -6.41 11.67 4.16
CA ARG A 242 -6.40 13.15 4.14
C ARG A 242 -5.10 13.76 4.65
N SER A 243 -4.44 13.11 5.63
CA SER A 243 -3.11 13.53 6.11
C SER A 243 -1.99 13.31 5.09
N GLN A 244 -2.13 12.32 4.20
CA GLN A 244 -1.22 12.11 3.06
C GLN A 244 -1.53 13.13 1.94
N GLN A 245 -2.80 13.31 1.58
CA GLN A 245 -3.26 14.32 0.61
C GLN A 245 -2.78 15.73 0.99
N ALA A 246 -2.93 16.14 2.25
CA ALA A 246 -2.47 17.43 2.75
C ALA A 246 -0.93 17.58 2.77
N ALA A 247 -0.19 16.47 2.91
CA ALA A 247 1.27 16.48 2.79
C ALA A 247 1.71 16.62 1.32
N MET A 248 1.04 15.93 0.39
CA MET A 248 1.27 16.03 -1.06
C MET A 248 0.92 17.42 -1.60
N ALA A 249 -0.24 17.98 -1.22
CA ALA A 249 -0.66 19.33 -1.60
C ALA A 249 0.24 20.45 -1.02
N ARG A 250 1.11 20.13 -0.05
CA ARG A 250 2.11 21.03 0.53
C ARG A 250 3.50 20.86 -0.12
N ALA A 251 3.67 19.91 -1.04
CA ALA A 251 4.84 19.86 -1.91
C ALA A 251 4.73 20.93 -3.01
N PRO A 252 5.84 21.54 -3.47
CA PRO A 252 5.81 22.48 -4.59
C PRO A 252 5.39 21.79 -5.90
N PRO A 253 4.70 22.49 -6.82
CA PRO A 253 4.33 21.92 -8.11
C PRO A 253 5.56 21.67 -9.01
N PRO A 254 5.56 20.61 -9.83
CA PRO A 254 6.55 20.45 -10.89
C PRO A 254 6.36 21.52 -11.98
N GLY A 255 7.45 21.95 -12.64
CA GLY A 255 7.41 22.92 -13.73
C GLY A 255 7.95 24.32 -13.44
N ALA A 256 9.00 24.45 -12.61
CA ALA A 256 9.70 25.72 -12.36
C ALA A 256 11.24 25.66 -12.54
N ASP A 257 11.74 24.78 -13.40
CA ASP A 257 12.93 25.03 -14.22
C ASP A 257 12.87 24.14 -15.48
N ALA A 258 13.45 24.58 -16.60
CA ALA A 258 13.35 23.89 -17.89
C ALA A 258 14.66 23.17 -18.24
N GLY A 259 14.65 21.83 -18.22
CA GLY A 259 15.75 20.94 -18.61
C GLY A 259 15.20 19.53 -18.84
N PRO A 260 15.79 18.75 -19.77
CA PRO A 260 15.00 17.80 -20.56
C PRO A 260 14.69 16.46 -19.90
N GLU A 261 13.63 15.84 -20.44
CA GLU A 261 13.21 14.43 -20.28
C GLU A 261 12.73 14.05 -18.88
N GLU A 262 11.42 14.30 -18.68
CA GLU A 262 10.59 13.60 -17.69
C GLU A 262 10.49 12.11 -18.06
N GLU A 263 11.51 11.31 -17.73
CA GLU A 263 11.28 9.89 -17.45
C GLU A 263 10.25 9.83 -16.32
N GLU A 264 9.17 9.06 -16.53
CA GLU A 264 8.09 8.89 -15.56
C GLU A 264 8.65 8.61 -14.17
N GLU A 265 8.08 9.22 -13.13
CA GLU A 265 8.48 8.94 -11.77
C GLU A 265 8.23 7.45 -11.46
N GLU A 266 9.32 6.66 -11.52
CA GLU A 266 9.47 5.44 -10.72
C GLU A 266 9.39 5.86 -9.24
N GLU A 267 8.16 6.10 -8.79
CA GLU A 267 7.79 6.06 -7.38
C GLU A 267 8.40 4.78 -6.81
N GLU A 268 9.31 4.93 -5.84
CA GLU A 268 10.03 3.81 -5.23
C GLU A 268 9.06 2.65 -5.01
N VAL A 269 9.38 1.48 -5.55
CA VAL A 269 8.68 0.24 -5.20
C VAL A 269 8.91 0.03 -3.71
N VAL A 270 7.98 0.53 -2.89
CA VAL A 270 7.99 0.36 -1.44
C VAL A 270 7.58 -1.08 -1.16
N GLU A 271 8.53 -2.00 -1.37
CA GLU A 271 8.43 -3.40 -0.97
C GLU A 271 7.98 -3.43 0.50
N VAL A 272 6.75 -3.91 0.73
CA VAL A 272 6.22 -4.10 2.09
C VAL A 272 6.99 -5.26 2.70
N ASP A 273 7.99 -4.89 3.50
CA ASP A 273 9.06 -5.78 3.89
C ASP A 273 8.58 -6.91 4.82
N VAL A 274 8.82 -8.15 4.38
CA VAL A 274 8.52 -9.43 5.07
C VAL A 274 8.84 -9.37 6.58
N PHE A 275 9.95 -8.71 6.91
CA PHE A 275 10.46 -8.60 8.26
C PHE A 275 9.55 -7.83 9.21
N ASP A 276 8.94 -6.74 8.74
CA ASP A 276 8.06 -5.94 9.59
C ASP A 276 6.75 -6.67 9.87
N LEU A 277 6.36 -7.61 9.00
CA LEU A 277 5.23 -8.50 9.19
C LEU A 277 5.50 -9.62 10.20
N ALA A 278 6.70 -10.22 10.19
CA ALA A 278 7.08 -11.29 11.10
C ALA A 278 7.07 -10.88 12.59
N GLU A 279 6.70 -11.83 13.46
CA GLU A 279 6.80 -11.66 14.91
C GLU A 279 8.26 -11.80 15.38
N PRO A 280 8.76 -10.96 16.31
CA PRO A 280 10.15 -11.06 16.78
C PRO A 280 10.40 -12.32 17.61
N HIS A 281 11.31 -13.18 17.15
CA HIS A 281 11.65 -14.44 17.82
C HIS A 281 12.73 -14.22 18.89
N ASP A 282 12.51 -14.78 20.09
CA ASP A 282 13.55 -14.88 21.12
C ASP A 282 14.49 -16.05 20.78
N VAL A 283 15.74 -15.69 20.48
CA VAL A 283 16.81 -16.63 20.11
C VAL A 283 17.94 -16.66 21.14
N LEU A 284 18.13 -15.59 21.92
CA LEU A 284 19.18 -15.52 22.95
C LEU A 284 18.96 -16.58 24.03
N SER A 285 17.72 -16.82 24.43
CA SER A 285 17.36 -17.87 25.40
C SER A 285 17.66 -19.30 24.92
N LYS A 286 18.04 -19.48 23.64
CA LYS A 286 18.39 -20.77 23.04
C LYS A 286 19.90 -20.92 22.77
N VAL A 287 20.69 -19.85 22.89
CA VAL A 287 22.15 -19.90 22.74
C VAL A 287 22.74 -20.69 23.90
N SER A 288 23.72 -21.55 23.61
CA SER A 288 24.41 -22.34 24.63
C SER A 288 25.12 -21.42 25.65
N PRO A 289 24.95 -21.62 26.97
CA PRO A 289 25.72 -20.88 27.97
C PRO A 289 27.24 -21.06 27.79
N ASP A 290 27.66 -22.24 27.32
CA ASP A 290 29.07 -22.57 27.11
C ASP A 290 29.59 -22.14 25.71
N PHE A 291 28.86 -21.30 24.97
CA PHE A 291 29.17 -20.96 23.58
C PHE A 291 30.60 -20.41 23.40
N SER A 292 31.04 -19.50 24.27
CA SER A 292 32.40 -18.96 24.23
C SER A 292 33.49 -20.03 24.42
N ASP A 293 33.25 -21.02 25.28
CA ASP A 293 34.19 -22.11 25.56
C ASP A 293 34.19 -23.15 24.42
N GLN A 294 33.03 -23.44 23.84
CA GLN A 294 32.90 -24.27 22.65
C GLN A 294 33.69 -23.66 21.46
N LEU A 295 33.60 -22.34 21.26
CA LEU A 295 34.42 -21.62 20.27
C LEU A 295 35.91 -21.51 20.67
N ALA A 296 36.28 -21.81 21.92
CA ALA A 296 37.67 -21.87 22.37
C ALA A 296 38.30 -23.28 22.25
N SER A 297 37.53 -24.32 21.93
CA SER A 297 38.03 -25.70 21.78
C SER A 297 39.20 -25.78 20.81
N SER A 298 40.22 -26.58 21.13
CA SER A 298 41.34 -26.85 20.23
C SER A 298 40.90 -27.61 18.96
N LYS A 299 39.81 -28.39 19.02
CA LYS A 299 39.29 -29.18 17.92
C LYS A 299 38.38 -28.33 17.03
N TRP A 300 38.79 -28.11 15.79
CA TRP A 300 38.02 -27.30 14.83
C TRP A 300 36.62 -27.84 14.53
N LYS A 301 36.39 -29.16 14.67
CA LYS A 301 35.06 -29.77 14.50
C LYS A 301 34.06 -29.28 15.55
N GLU A 302 34.46 -29.28 16.83
CA GLU A 302 33.62 -28.79 17.93
C GLU A 302 33.30 -27.29 17.76
N ARG A 303 34.28 -26.48 17.32
CA ARG A 303 34.05 -25.06 16.98
C ARG A 303 33.07 -24.88 15.82
N LYS A 304 33.18 -25.71 14.77
CA LYS A 304 32.26 -25.70 13.63
C LYS A 304 30.85 -26.12 14.05
N GLU A 305 30.72 -27.18 14.84
CA GLU A 305 29.45 -27.69 15.36
C GLU A 305 28.75 -26.65 16.24
N ALA A 306 29.49 -25.89 17.05
CA ALA A 306 28.96 -24.76 17.82
C ALA A 306 28.42 -23.63 16.91
N CYS A 307 29.14 -23.27 15.83
CA CYS A 307 28.61 -22.34 14.83
C CYS A 307 27.40 -22.90 14.07
N GLU A 308 27.36 -24.19 13.75
CA GLU A 308 26.21 -24.82 13.06
C GLU A 308 24.96 -24.92 13.96
N ALA A 309 25.15 -25.11 15.27
CA ALA A 309 24.08 -25.03 16.25
C ALA A 309 23.55 -23.58 16.38
N LEU A 310 24.45 -22.59 16.46
CA LEU A 310 24.08 -21.18 16.48
C LEU A 310 23.33 -20.75 15.21
N PHE A 311 23.80 -21.16 14.02
CA PHE A 311 23.13 -20.84 12.75
C PHE A 311 21.65 -21.22 12.78
N LYS A 312 21.33 -22.45 13.20
CA LYS A 312 19.94 -22.96 13.31
C LYS A 312 19.08 -22.20 14.34
N ILE A 313 19.71 -21.53 15.30
CA ILE A 313 19.03 -20.69 16.30
C ILE A 313 18.75 -19.29 15.74
N LEU A 314 19.65 -18.77 14.92
CA LEU A 314 19.59 -17.41 14.35
C LEU A 314 18.84 -17.32 13.02
N ASP A 315 18.72 -18.43 12.26
CA ASP A 315 18.00 -18.50 10.98
C ASP A 315 16.47 -18.46 11.19
N VAL A 316 15.98 -17.28 11.58
CA VAL A 316 14.57 -16.97 11.80
C VAL A 316 14.20 -15.66 11.08
N PRO A 317 12.95 -15.47 10.61
CA PRO A 317 12.58 -14.32 9.79
C PRO A 317 12.78 -12.95 10.46
N ARG A 318 12.69 -12.89 11.79
CA ARG A 318 12.91 -11.69 12.60
C ARG A 318 13.41 -12.05 13.99
N ILE A 319 14.52 -11.47 14.40
CA ILE A 319 15.13 -11.64 15.71
C ILE A 319 14.68 -10.50 16.63
N LYS A 320 14.37 -10.84 17.89
CA LYS A 320 14.08 -9.90 18.98
C LYS A 320 15.36 -9.17 19.42
N ASP A 321 15.32 -7.84 19.58
CA ASP A 321 16.49 -7.08 20.07
C ASP A 321 16.92 -7.52 21.49
N GLY A 322 18.22 -7.47 21.75
CA GLY A 322 18.87 -7.97 22.96
C GLY A 322 20.39 -7.77 22.94
N ASP A 323 21.09 -8.31 23.94
CA ASP A 323 22.56 -8.28 23.99
C ASP A 323 23.17 -9.48 23.25
N TYR A 324 23.65 -9.22 22.04
CA TYR A 324 24.39 -10.17 21.20
C TYR A 324 25.90 -9.93 21.26
N GLY A 325 26.40 -9.15 22.23
CA GLY A 325 27.80 -8.78 22.34
C GLY A 325 28.73 -9.98 22.48
N GLU A 326 28.36 -11.00 23.24
CA GLU A 326 29.14 -12.23 23.34
C GLU A 326 29.16 -13.02 22.03
N VAL A 327 27.99 -13.24 21.43
CA VAL A 327 27.83 -13.94 20.14
C VAL A 327 28.68 -13.27 19.06
N THR A 328 28.59 -11.95 18.93
CA THR A 328 29.31 -11.18 17.91
C THR A 328 30.83 -11.15 18.15
N ARG A 329 31.30 -11.07 19.40
CA ARG A 329 32.73 -11.24 19.73
C ARG A 329 33.24 -12.66 19.40
N GLY A 330 32.43 -13.68 19.65
CA GLY A 330 32.73 -15.06 19.28
C GLY A 330 32.89 -15.23 17.76
N LEU A 331 31.90 -14.76 16.99
CA LEU A 331 31.93 -14.79 15.52
C LEU A 331 33.10 -13.98 14.93
N ALA A 332 33.41 -12.81 15.50
CA ALA A 332 34.59 -12.02 15.12
C ALA A 332 35.91 -12.79 15.35
N LYS A 333 36.03 -13.53 16.46
CA LYS A 333 37.18 -14.40 16.75
C LYS A 333 37.28 -15.55 15.73
N CYS A 334 36.15 -16.14 15.31
CA CYS A 334 36.10 -17.17 14.27
C CYS A 334 36.60 -16.69 12.91
N MET A 335 36.52 -15.39 12.57
CA MET A 335 37.14 -14.87 11.33
C MET A 335 38.66 -15.04 11.29
N LYS A 336 39.31 -15.22 12.45
CA LYS A 336 40.75 -15.47 12.59
C LYS A 336 41.10 -16.95 12.73
N ASP A 337 40.13 -17.87 12.58
CA ASP A 337 40.35 -19.32 12.68
C ASP A 337 41.27 -19.85 11.56
N ALA A 338 42.09 -20.86 11.88
CA ALA A 338 42.93 -21.54 10.92
C ALA A 338 42.13 -22.46 9.98
N ASN A 339 40.99 -23.00 10.43
CA ASN A 339 40.14 -23.85 9.60
C ASN A 339 39.03 -23.04 8.92
N VAL A 340 39.11 -22.99 7.58
CA VAL A 340 38.18 -22.21 6.75
C VAL A 340 36.72 -22.66 6.85
N ALA A 341 36.43 -23.91 7.24
CA ALA A 341 35.05 -24.36 7.44
C ALA A 341 34.39 -23.69 8.66
N VAL A 342 35.15 -23.39 9.72
CA VAL A 342 34.66 -22.60 10.87
C VAL A 342 34.39 -21.16 10.44
N VAL A 343 35.28 -20.59 9.62
CA VAL A 343 35.12 -19.24 9.04
C VAL A 343 33.84 -19.13 8.23
N THR A 344 33.57 -20.08 7.32
CA THR A 344 32.36 -20.09 6.49
C THR A 344 31.09 -20.18 7.34
N THR A 345 31.01 -21.12 8.29
CA THR A 345 29.82 -21.23 9.14
C THR A 345 29.62 -19.98 10.02
N ALA A 346 30.71 -19.38 10.53
CA ALA A 346 30.62 -18.13 11.28
C ALA A 346 30.19 -16.93 10.41
N ALA A 347 30.60 -16.87 9.14
CA ALA A 347 30.12 -15.86 8.19
C ALA A 347 28.61 -16.01 7.95
N ASN A 348 28.12 -17.24 7.73
CA ASN A 348 26.69 -17.51 7.60
C ASN A 348 25.90 -17.11 8.86
N CYS A 349 26.47 -17.29 10.06
CA CYS A 349 25.85 -16.81 11.31
C CYS A 349 25.77 -15.28 11.37
N ILE A 350 26.81 -14.57 10.90
CA ILE A 350 26.82 -13.10 10.81
C ILE A 350 25.74 -12.62 9.84
N GLU A 351 25.61 -13.28 8.68
CA GLU A 351 24.61 -12.99 7.67
C GLU A 351 23.19 -13.04 8.25
N VAL A 352 22.77 -14.19 8.82
CA VAL A 352 21.42 -14.34 9.38
C VAL A 352 21.20 -13.46 10.61
N LEU A 353 22.24 -13.18 11.42
CA LEU A 353 22.14 -12.27 12.56
C LEU A 353 21.90 -10.82 12.12
N ALA A 354 22.63 -10.32 11.13
CA ALA A 354 22.47 -8.97 10.61
C ALA A 354 21.11 -8.81 9.90
N LYS A 355 20.75 -9.78 9.06
CA LYS A 355 19.44 -9.85 8.39
C LYS A 355 18.27 -9.91 9.37
N GLY A 356 18.41 -10.71 10.42
CA GLY A 356 17.38 -10.94 11.45
C GLY A 356 17.25 -9.83 12.49
N LEU A 357 18.30 -9.05 12.76
CA LEU A 357 18.24 -7.90 13.69
C LEU A 357 18.00 -6.56 12.99
N ARG A 358 18.54 -6.35 11.79
CA ARG A 358 18.56 -5.05 11.07
C ARG A 358 19.14 -3.91 11.91
N LYS A 359 18.51 -2.72 11.96
CA LYS A 359 19.03 -1.52 12.63
C LYS A 359 19.67 -1.77 14.02
N PRO A 360 19.04 -2.54 14.94
CA PRO A 360 19.69 -3.01 16.18
C PRO A 360 21.11 -3.57 16.06
N PHE A 361 21.44 -4.26 14.96
CA PHE A 361 22.75 -4.84 14.67
C PHE A 361 23.86 -3.78 14.56
N GLY A 362 23.54 -2.54 14.17
CA GLY A 362 24.54 -1.49 13.92
C GLY A 362 25.49 -1.24 15.10
N ARG A 363 25.05 -1.50 16.34
CA ARG A 363 25.91 -1.41 17.54
C ARG A 363 27.06 -2.45 17.59
N TYR A 364 26.93 -3.56 16.86
CA TYR A 364 27.91 -4.65 16.79
C TYR A 364 28.77 -4.61 15.53
N ARG A 365 28.39 -3.80 14.52
CA ARG A 365 29.02 -3.77 13.20
C ARG A 365 30.54 -3.59 13.28
N SER A 366 31.06 -2.73 14.15
CA SER A 366 32.51 -2.44 14.25
C SER A 366 33.30 -3.58 14.89
N THR A 367 32.64 -4.49 15.59
CA THR A 367 33.24 -5.72 16.12
C THR A 367 33.36 -6.79 15.02
N ILE A 368 32.48 -6.75 14.01
CA ILE A 368 32.34 -7.79 12.99
C ILE A 368 33.04 -7.42 11.67
N MET A 369 32.83 -6.20 11.18
CA MET A 369 33.12 -5.83 9.80
C MET A 369 34.62 -5.89 9.48
N GLY A 370 35.49 -5.28 10.27
CA GLY A 370 36.94 -5.34 10.12
C GLY A 370 37.49 -6.77 10.07
N PRO A 371 37.18 -7.66 11.03
CA PRO A 371 37.57 -9.07 10.97
C PRO A 371 37.09 -9.82 9.73
N VAL A 372 35.88 -9.52 9.21
CA VAL A 372 35.37 -10.13 7.96
C VAL A 372 36.13 -9.58 6.74
N LEU A 373 36.37 -8.27 6.68
CA LEU A 373 37.16 -7.61 5.63
C LEU A 373 38.62 -8.13 5.59
N GLU A 374 39.29 -8.23 6.74
CA GLU A 374 40.61 -8.87 6.89
C GLU A 374 40.63 -10.32 6.35
N ARG A 375 39.48 -11.01 6.40
CA ARG A 375 39.35 -12.40 5.97
C ARG A 375 39.02 -12.58 4.49
N LEU A 376 38.73 -11.52 3.75
CA LEU A 376 38.59 -11.55 2.28
C LEU A 376 39.86 -11.97 1.52
N LYS A 377 40.98 -12.22 2.22
CA LYS A 377 42.19 -12.87 1.70
C LYS A 377 42.00 -14.34 1.25
N GLU A 378 40.86 -14.95 1.55
CA GLU A 378 40.55 -16.33 1.13
C GLU A 378 40.36 -16.43 -0.39
N LYS A 379 40.98 -17.44 -1.01
CA LYS A 379 40.95 -17.66 -2.47
C LYS A 379 39.81 -18.58 -2.94
N LYS A 380 39.20 -19.34 -2.03
CA LYS A 380 38.14 -20.28 -2.38
C LYS A 380 36.83 -19.51 -2.54
N VAL A 381 36.27 -19.50 -3.76
CA VAL A 381 35.07 -18.74 -4.15
C VAL A 381 33.92 -18.90 -3.14
N ALA A 382 33.52 -20.14 -2.82
CA ALA A 382 32.48 -20.42 -1.83
C ALA A 382 32.73 -19.86 -0.40
N VAL A 383 33.96 -19.46 -0.06
CA VAL A 383 34.31 -18.79 1.20
C VAL A 383 34.24 -17.27 1.04
N SER A 384 34.77 -16.73 -0.06
CA SER A 384 34.63 -15.30 -0.36
C SER A 384 33.17 -14.89 -0.56
N ASP A 385 32.33 -15.78 -1.09
CA ASP A 385 30.89 -15.54 -1.29
C ASP A 385 30.16 -15.46 0.06
N ALA A 386 30.44 -16.38 0.98
CA ALA A 386 29.88 -16.35 2.34
C ALA A 386 30.32 -15.10 3.14
N LEU A 387 31.60 -14.71 3.01
CA LEU A 387 32.11 -13.46 3.60
C LEU A 387 31.46 -12.22 2.94
N GLY A 388 31.21 -12.27 1.63
CA GLY A 388 30.53 -11.24 0.87
C GLY A 388 29.07 -11.06 1.29
N ALA A 389 28.31 -12.15 1.37
CA ALA A 389 26.92 -12.16 1.82
C ALA A 389 26.78 -11.63 3.26
N ALA A 390 27.71 -12.02 4.15
CA ALA A 390 27.78 -11.49 5.51
C ALA A 390 27.99 -9.96 5.51
N LEU A 391 28.96 -9.44 4.74
CA LEU A 391 29.19 -7.99 4.61
C LEU A 391 27.99 -7.25 4.00
N ASP A 392 27.33 -7.84 3.01
CA ASP A 392 26.16 -7.25 2.35
C ASP A 392 24.98 -7.13 3.33
N GLN A 393 24.73 -8.13 4.18
CA GLN A 393 23.71 -8.02 5.23
C GLN A 393 24.12 -7.04 6.35
N VAL A 394 25.41 -6.94 6.70
CA VAL A 394 25.91 -5.91 7.63
C VAL A 394 25.66 -4.50 7.07
N PHE A 395 25.88 -4.29 5.77
CA PHE A 395 25.58 -3.04 5.08
C PHE A 395 24.07 -2.75 5.05
N MET A 396 23.23 -3.73 4.69
CA MET A 396 21.75 -3.60 4.72
C MET A 396 21.19 -3.30 6.12
N ALA A 397 21.89 -3.71 7.18
CA ALA A 397 21.55 -3.41 8.57
C ALA A 397 22.06 -2.04 9.07
N THR A 398 22.89 -1.35 8.28
CA THR A 398 23.55 -0.07 8.62
C THR A 398 23.42 0.93 7.47
N SER A 399 24.44 1.77 7.20
CA SER A 399 24.45 2.78 6.14
C SER A 399 25.83 2.90 5.49
N LEU A 400 25.90 3.60 4.36
CA LEU A 400 27.18 3.92 3.71
C LEU A 400 28.08 4.78 4.60
N GLY A 401 27.54 5.78 5.29
CA GLY A 401 28.30 6.63 6.21
C GLY A 401 28.95 5.85 7.35
N ASP A 402 28.23 4.88 7.94
CA ASP A 402 28.81 3.98 8.93
C ASP A 402 29.95 3.13 8.32
N CYS A 403 29.75 2.63 7.10
CA CYS A 403 30.64 1.70 6.38
C CYS A 403 31.91 2.33 5.82
N LEU A 404 31.86 3.60 5.42
CA LEU A 404 32.82 4.14 4.48
C LEU A 404 34.25 4.20 5.02
N GLU A 405 34.48 4.66 6.26
CA GLU A 405 35.83 4.82 6.82
C GLU A 405 36.62 3.50 6.84
N GLU A 406 35.98 2.42 7.30
CA GLU A 406 36.58 1.09 7.43
C GLU A 406 36.81 0.43 6.05
N ILE A 407 35.91 0.67 5.08
CA ILE A 407 36.11 0.28 3.67
C ILE A 407 37.32 1.01 3.07
N LEU A 408 37.39 2.34 3.22
CA LEU A 408 38.46 3.17 2.65
C LEU A 408 39.83 2.84 3.24
N GLU A 409 39.91 2.47 4.52
CA GLU A 409 41.15 1.97 5.13
C GLU A 409 41.52 0.59 4.58
N CYS A 410 40.56 -0.33 4.47
CA CYS A 410 40.81 -1.67 3.98
C CYS A 410 41.19 -1.71 2.47
N LEU A 411 40.78 -0.72 1.67
CA LEU A 411 41.27 -0.53 0.29
C LEU A 411 42.78 -0.22 0.20
N LYS A 412 43.41 0.28 1.27
CA LYS A 412 44.86 0.52 1.35
C LYS A 412 45.65 -0.75 1.72
N HIS A 413 44.96 -1.85 2.06
CA HIS A 413 45.58 -3.03 2.65
C HIS A 413 46.60 -3.71 1.72
N LYS A 414 47.76 -4.10 2.28
CA LYS A 414 48.91 -4.64 1.53
C LYS A 414 48.67 -5.95 0.76
N ASN A 415 47.58 -6.67 1.04
CA ASN A 415 47.20 -7.89 0.30
C ASN A 415 46.21 -7.54 -0.83
N PRO A 416 46.57 -7.75 -2.12
CA PRO A 416 45.70 -7.45 -3.26
C PRO A 416 44.31 -8.12 -3.20
N GLN A 417 44.22 -9.35 -2.66
CA GLN A 417 42.95 -10.08 -2.56
C GLN A 417 41.96 -9.37 -1.63
N VAL A 418 42.48 -8.78 -0.54
CA VAL A 418 41.68 -8.00 0.42
C VAL A 418 41.22 -6.69 -0.21
N LYS A 419 42.09 -6.00 -0.97
CA LYS A 419 41.69 -4.82 -1.75
C LYS A 419 40.57 -5.16 -2.72
N GLU A 420 40.70 -6.25 -3.48
CA GLU A 420 39.74 -6.64 -4.51
C GLU A 420 38.38 -7.02 -3.92
N GLY A 421 38.36 -7.80 -2.83
CA GLY A 421 37.13 -8.12 -2.11
C GLY A 421 36.45 -6.88 -1.53
N THR A 422 37.23 -5.98 -0.92
CA THR A 422 36.73 -4.71 -0.34
C THR A 422 36.17 -3.78 -1.41
N MET A 423 36.84 -3.69 -2.56
CA MET A 423 36.40 -2.93 -3.73
C MET A 423 35.08 -3.47 -4.28
N LYS A 424 34.95 -4.80 -4.46
CA LYS A 424 33.69 -5.43 -4.87
C LYS A 424 32.56 -5.17 -3.85
N PHE A 425 32.87 -5.17 -2.56
CA PHE A 425 31.91 -4.82 -1.51
C PHE A 425 31.49 -3.33 -1.56
N LEU A 426 32.42 -2.40 -1.80
CA LEU A 426 32.09 -0.98 -2.01
C LEU A 426 31.18 -0.79 -3.24
N ILE A 427 31.45 -1.47 -4.34
CA ILE A 427 30.60 -1.43 -5.55
C ILE A 427 29.19 -1.91 -5.22
N ARG A 428 29.02 -3.06 -4.53
CA ARG A 428 27.69 -3.54 -4.10
C ARG A 428 27.02 -2.58 -3.12
N SER A 429 27.77 -1.98 -2.21
CA SER A 429 27.28 -0.95 -1.27
C SER A 429 26.76 0.29 -2.01
N LEU A 430 27.46 0.75 -3.04
CA LEU A 430 27.01 1.87 -3.88
C LEU A 430 25.77 1.51 -4.71
N LYS A 431 25.72 0.32 -5.32
CA LYS A 431 24.53 -0.12 -6.09
C LYS A 431 23.28 -0.27 -5.21
N THR A 432 23.45 -0.62 -3.93
CA THR A 432 22.34 -0.92 -3.01
C THR A 432 22.03 0.15 -1.95
N THR A 433 22.81 1.24 -1.87
CA THR A 433 22.50 2.36 -0.98
C THR A 433 21.16 2.99 -1.35
N ARG A 434 20.39 3.40 -0.33
CA ARG A 434 19.09 4.08 -0.49
C ARG A 434 19.19 5.59 -0.38
N GLU A 435 20.31 6.09 0.14
CA GLU A 435 20.61 7.52 0.24
C GLU A 435 21.87 7.84 -0.57
N ALA A 436 21.83 8.96 -1.30
CA ALA A 436 22.98 9.43 -2.08
C ALA A 436 24.12 9.86 -1.13
N PRO A 437 25.40 9.52 -1.44
CA PRO A 437 26.54 9.88 -0.59
C PRO A 437 26.68 11.41 -0.46
N ALA A 438 27.03 11.89 0.73
CA ALA A 438 27.31 13.30 0.96
C ALA A 438 28.57 13.75 0.22
N LYS A 439 28.69 15.03 -0.16
CA LYS A 439 29.83 15.57 -0.93
C LYS A 439 31.23 15.18 -0.39
N PRO A 440 31.51 15.15 0.94
CA PRO A 440 32.79 14.68 1.47
C PRO A 440 33.03 13.17 1.26
N GLU A 441 31.96 12.37 1.28
CA GLU A 441 31.98 10.93 1.01
C GLU A 441 32.26 10.68 -0.47
N VAL A 442 31.56 11.38 -1.37
CA VAL A 442 31.80 11.36 -2.83
C VAL A 442 33.27 11.64 -3.14
N ALA A 443 33.84 12.71 -2.57
CA ALA A 443 35.25 13.05 -2.76
C ALA A 443 36.20 11.94 -2.28
N SER A 444 35.88 11.32 -1.13
CA SER A 444 36.69 10.25 -0.54
C SER A 444 36.62 8.93 -1.34
N ILE A 445 35.43 8.57 -1.82
CA ILE A 445 35.18 7.40 -2.68
C ILE A 445 35.86 7.61 -4.04
N ALA A 446 35.72 8.79 -4.64
CA ALA A 446 36.34 9.09 -5.93
C ALA A 446 37.88 9.07 -5.85
N GLU A 447 38.45 9.56 -4.76
CA GLU A 447 39.89 9.50 -4.51
C GLU A 447 40.39 8.05 -4.31
N ALA A 448 39.60 7.18 -3.68
CA ALA A 448 39.91 5.75 -3.62
C ALA A 448 39.81 5.07 -4.99
N GLY A 449 38.77 5.38 -5.78
CA GLY A 449 38.63 4.90 -7.17
C GLY A 449 39.81 5.29 -8.04
N LYS A 450 40.26 6.55 -7.99
CA LYS A 450 41.45 7.03 -8.72
C LYS A 450 42.75 6.31 -8.31
N LYS A 451 42.90 5.93 -7.05
CA LYS A 451 44.03 5.12 -6.57
C LYS A 451 43.96 3.70 -7.13
N LEU A 452 42.78 3.08 -7.13
CA LEU A 452 42.55 1.75 -7.72
C LEU A 452 42.85 1.71 -9.23
N LEU A 453 42.53 2.76 -10.00
CA LEU A 453 42.92 2.90 -11.42
C LEU A 453 44.44 2.82 -11.66
N SER A 454 45.26 2.99 -10.63
CA SER A 454 46.72 3.01 -10.71
C SER A 454 47.39 1.80 -10.04
N GLU A 455 46.62 0.80 -9.60
CA GLU A 455 47.13 -0.48 -9.10
C GLU A 455 47.74 -1.33 -10.22
N SER A 456 48.64 -2.26 -9.86
CA SER A 456 49.29 -3.15 -10.83
C SER A 456 48.40 -4.28 -11.36
N SER A 457 47.31 -4.62 -10.66
CA SER A 457 46.36 -5.66 -11.06
C SER A 457 45.27 -5.08 -11.96
N GLU A 458 45.00 -5.73 -13.09
CA GLU A 458 43.91 -5.36 -14.00
C GLU A 458 42.55 -5.38 -13.30
N GLY A 459 42.28 -6.38 -12.45
CA GLY A 459 41.03 -6.48 -11.70
C GLY A 459 40.80 -5.28 -10.77
N LEU A 460 41.86 -4.76 -10.13
CA LEU A 460 41.79 -3.57 -9.28
C LEU A 460 41.61 -2.28 -10.11
N ARG A 461 42.28 -2.17 -11.28
CA ARG A 461 42.07 -1.02 -12.18
C ARG A 461 40.65 -1.00 -12.75
N SER A 462 40.16 -2.15 -13.20
CA SER A 462 38.80 -2.29 -13.75
C SER A 462 37.74 -1.97 -12.69
N GLY A 463 37.84 -2.55 -11.49
CA GLY A 463 36.92 -2.21 -10.41
C GLY A 463 37.09 -0.78 -9.87
N GLY A 464 38.27 -0.16 -10.00
CA GLY A 464 38.45 1.28 -9.77
C GLY A 464 37.63 2.14 -10.73
N ALA A 465 37.52 1.73 -11.99
CA ALA A 465 36.62 2.35 -12.96
C ALA A 465 35.14 2.06 -12.64
N GLU A 466 34.80 0.85 -12.18
CA GLU A 466 33.43 0.49 -11.77
C GLU A 466 32.95 1.28 -10.53
N VAL A 467 33.82 1.50 -9.52
CA VAL A 467 33.53 2.37 -8.37
C VAL A 467 33.19 3.78 -8.84
N LEU A 468 33.98 4.35 -9.75
CA LEU A 468 33.76 5.70 -10.27
C LEU A 468 32.52 5.78 -11.16
N GLY A 469 32.27 4.79 -12.03
CA GLY A 469 31.08 4.73 -12.89
C GLY A 469 29.79 4.58 -12.09
N THR A 470 29.80 3.69 -11.08
CA THR A 470 28.66 3.51 -10.15
C THR A 470 28.40 4.80 -9.35
N LEU A 471 29.44 5.44 -8.81
CA LEU A 471 29.30 6.71 -8.10
C LEU A 471 28.78 7.83 -9.02
N MET A 472 29.21 7.86 -10.28
CA MET A 472 28.70 8.77 -11.31
C MET A 472 27.23 8.52 -11.67
N LYS A 473 26.74 7.28 -11.56
CA LYS A 473 25.32 6.97 -11.78
C LYS A 473 24.43 7.51 -10.67
N ILE A 474 24.94 7.50 -9.43
CA ILE A 474 24.26 8.07 -8.26
C ILE A 474 24.27 9.60 -8.31
N MET A 475 25.44 10.21 -8.53
CA MET A 475 25.63 11.67 -8.40
C MET A 475 25.34 12.45 -9.70
N GLY A 476 25.26 11.78 -10.85
CA GLY A 476 25.17 12.38 -12.17
C GLY A 476 26.52 12.87 -12.72
N GLU A 477 26.65 12.89 -14.05
CA GLU A 477 27.90 13.28 -14.74
C GLU A 477 28.41 14.66 -14.33
N ARG A 478 27.51 15.65 -14.20
CA ARG A 478 27.86 17.04 -13.85
C ARG A 478 28.51 17.16 -12.47
N ALA A 479 28.07 16.37 -11.49
CA ALA A 479 28.63 16.39 -10.14
C ALA A 479 29.98 15.65 -10.06
N MET A 480 30.16 14.60 -10.88
CA MET A 480 31.41 13.83 -10.92
C MET A 480 32.50 14.45 -11.80
N GLY A 481 32.17 15.32 -12.75
CA GLY A 481 33.14 15.98 -13.65
C GLY A 481 34.44 16.43 -12.97
N PRO A 482 34.40 17.26 -11.90
CA PRO A 482 35.59 17.72 -11.18
C PRO A 482 36.42 16.59 -10.52
N HIS A 483 35.81 15.44 -10.25
CA HIS A 483 36.50 14.28 -9.68
C HIS A 483 37.17 13.39 -10.73
N LEU A 484 36.83 13.56 -12.02
CA LEU A 484 37.39 12.83 -13.17
C LEU A 484 38.41 13.66 -13.96
N GLU A 485 38.62 14.92 -13.60
CA GLU A 485 39.70 15.76 -14.15
C GLU A 485 41.08 15.13 -13.92
N GLY A 486 41.97 15.27 -14.91
CA GLY A 486 43.32 14.68 -14.89
C GLY A 486 43.39 13.18 -15.22
N LEU A 487 42.27 12.49 -15.43
CA LEU A 487 42.27 11.13 -16.00
C LEU A 487 42.47 11.16 -17.53
N ASP A 488 43.13 10.14 -18.07
CA ASP A 488 43.24 9.91 -19.51
C ASP A 488 41.93 9.40 -20.12
N GLU A 489 41.77 9.57 -21.44
CA GLU A 489 40.54 9.20 -22.16
C GLU A 489 40.23 7.70 -22.15
N ILE A 490 41.24 6.82 -22.02
CA ILE A 490 41.03 5.37 -21.93
C ILE A 490 40.34 5.05 -20.59
N ARG A 491 40.84 5.63 -19.48
CA ARG A 491 40.20 5.49 -18.15
C ARG A 491 38.81 6.11 -18.13
N LYS A 492 38.61 7.31 -18.70
CA LYS A 492 37.28 7.94 -18.78
C LYS A 492 36.28 7.10 -19.56
N THR A 493 36.69 6.54 -20.71
CA THR A 493 35.85 5.65 -21.52
C THR A 493 35.41 4.44 -20.70
N LYS A 494 36.33 3.79 -19.98
CA LYS A 494 36.01 2.64 -19.13
C LYS A 494 35.07 3.00 -17.96
N ILE A 495 35.20 4.20 -17.41
CA ILE A 495 34.30 4.71 -16.37
C ILE A 495 32.89 4.95 -16.94
N LYS A 496 32.77 5.46 -18.17
CA LYS A 496 31.47 5.62 -18.86
C LYS A 496 30.79 4.27 -19.12
N GLU A 497 31.51 3.26 -19.63
CA GLU A 497 30.96 1.92 -19.82
C GLU A 497 30.33 1.34 -18.52
N PHE A 498 30.98 1.53 -17.38
CA PHE A 498 30.45 1.10 -16.09
C PHE A 498 29.31 1.99 -15.55
N PHE A 499 29.27 3.27 -15.92
CA PHE A 499 28.15 4.16 -15.62
C PHE A 499 26.91 3.79 -16.43
N ASP A 500 27.07 3.51 -17.73
CA ASP A 500 25.98 3.10 -18.61
C ASP A 500 25.36 1.79 -18.09
N ALA A 501 26.20 0.81 -17.75
CA ALA A 501 25.79 -0.49 -17.21
C ALA A 501 25.43 -0.51 -15.70
N ALA A 502 25.54 0.59 -14.97
CA ALA A 502 25.22 0.62 -13.54
C ALA A 502 23.72 0.82 -13.27
N GLU A 503 23.13 -0.11 -12.54
CA GLU A 503 21.85 0.06 -11.85
C GLU A 503 22.11 0.43 -10.38
N VAL A 504 21.42 1.46 -9.88
CA VAL A 504 21.64 2.01 -8.53
C VAL A 504 20.30 2.37 -7.86
N LYS A 505 20.18 2.10 -6.56
CA LYS A 505 18.96 2.39 -5.78
C LYS A 505 18.85 3.83 -5.26
N ALA A 506 19.90 4.65 -5.42
CA ALA A 506 19.90 6.06 -5.05
C ALA A 506 20.34 6.93 -6.23
N LYS A 507 19.69 8.09 -6.40
CA LYS A 507 20.07 9.17 -7.31
C LYS A 507 20.09 10.48 -6.50
N ASP A 508 21.13 11.31 -6.63
CA ASP A 508 21.24 12.60 -5.92
C ASP A 508 20.26 13.64 -6.51
N LYS A 509 19.04 13.68 -5.97
CA LYS A 509 18.09 14.78 -6.24
C LYS A 509 18.55 16.01 -5.45
N PRO A 510 18.92 17.14 -6.10
CA PRO A 510 19.46 18.32 -5.40
C PRO A 510 18.51 18.81 -4.30
N LYS A 511 18.96 18.77 -3.04
CA LYS A 511 18.18 19.32 -1.92
C LYS A 511 17.92 20.81 -2.15
N PRO A 512 16.65 21.28 -2.14
CA PRO A 512 16.34 22.69 -2.27
C PRO A 512 17.04 23.50 -1.18
N VAL A 513 17.78 24.53 -1.60
CA VAL A 513 18.37 25.49 -0.67
C VAL A 513 17.22 26.18 0.07
N PRO A 514 17.21 26.26 1.42
CA PRO A 514 16.17 26.97 2.14
C PRO A 514 16.16 28.43 1.68
N GLN A 515 15.11 28.82 0.95
CA GLN A 515 14.99 30.16 0.41
C GLN A 515 14.92 31.15 1.58
N ALA A 516 15.86 32.10 1.63
CA ALA A 516 15.99 33.01 2.75
C ALA A 516 14.70 33.85 2.89
N ALA A 517 14.10 33.83 4.08
CA ALA A 517 12.91 34.64 4.36
C ALA A 517 13.23 36.13 4.15
N PRO A 518 12.30 36.92 3.55
CA PRO A 518 12.56 38.33 3.26
C PRO A 518 12.82 39.14 4.54
N PRO A 519 13.71 40.15 4.48
CA PRO A 519 14.22 40.83 5.67
C PRO A 519 13.12 41.61 6.39
N LYS A 520 12.82 41.20 7.63
CA LYS A 520 11.87 41.91 8.48
C LYS A 520 12.55 43.16 9.06
N ALA A 521 12.11 44.34 8.63
CA ALA A 521 12.61 45.62 9.12
C ALA A 521 12.39 45.78 10.64
N ALA A 522 13.29 46.56 11.27
CA ALA A 522 13.55 46.49 12.70
C ALA A 522 12.54 47.22 13.60
N ALA A 523 12.37 46.70 14.82
CA ALA A 523 12.11 47.47 16.04
C ALA A 523 12.97 46.87 17.17
N ALA A 524 13.55 47.73 18.01
CA ALA A 524 14.69 47.40 18.88
C ALA A 524 14.26 47.14 20.36
N PRO A 525 15.15 47.06 21.38
CA PRO A 525 15.34 45.79 22.08
C PRO A 525 15.07 45.85 23.60
N ALA A 526 14.87 44.68 24.24
CA ALA A 526 14.89 44.59 25.71
C ALA A 526 15.45 43.26 26.25
N ALA A 527 16.51 43.39 27.06
CA ALA A 527 16.96 42.52 28.14
C ALA A 527 17.12 40.99 27.91
N ALA A 528 18.39 40.56 27.89
CA ALA A 528 18.78 39.15 27.98
C ALA A 528 18.37 38.49 29.32
N ARG A 529 18.11 37.17 29.28
CA ARG A 529 18.18 36.29 30.46
C ARG A 529 19.19 35.17 30.22
N LYS A 530 20.15 35.04 31.15
CA LYS A 530 21.21 34.03 31.12
C LYS A 530 20.71 32.65 31.60
N VAL A 531 21.37 31.63 31.07
CA VAL A 531 21.32 30.23 31.50
C VAL A 531 21.98 30.07 32.88
N VAL A 532 21.41 29.25 33.76
CA VAL A 532 22.15 28.49 34.80
C VAL A 532 21.49 27.11 34.95
N ALA A 533 22.28 26.07 35.19
CA ALA A 533 21.80 24.68 35.29
C ALA A 533 22.29 23.96 36.56
N LYS A 534 21.55 22.89 36.92
CA LYS A 534 21.93 21.68 37.69
C LYS A 534 22.08 21.68 39.23
N LYS A 535 21.37 20.68 39.81
CA LYS A 535 21.69 19.78 40.96
C LYS A 535 21.58 20.33 42.40
N PRO A 536 21.51 19.45 43.45
CA PRO A 536 21.22 18.00 43.49
C PRO A 536 20.24 17.48 44.60
N ALA A 537 19.70 16.26 44.39
CA ALA A 537 19.40 15.16 45.34
C ALA A 537 18.79 15.36 46.76
N ALA A 538 17.72 14.59 47.08
CA ALA A 538 17.70 13.46 48.07
C ALA A 538 16.39 13.25 48.92
N ALA A 539 15.94 11.99 48.95
CA ALA A 539 15.35 11.23 50.08
C ALA A 539 13.94 11.51 50.71
N LYS A 540 12.99 10.61 50.36
CA LYS A 540 12.11 9.77 51.24
C LYS A 540 11.47 10.34 52.55
N LYS A 541 10.12 10.36 52.63
CA LYS A 541 9.28 9.38 53.39
C LYS A 541 7.77 9.74 53.46
N ALA A 542 6.94 8.70 53.26
CA ALA A 542 5.68 8.28 53.94
C ALA A 542 4.54 9.27 54.37
N PRO A 543 3.26 8.81 54.41
CA PRO A 543 2.07 9.66 54.52
C PRO A 543 1.50 9.82 55.95
N ALA A 544 0.53 10.73 56.12
CA ALA A 544 -0.20 11.01 57.37
C ALA A 544 -1.75 10.79 57.24
N PRO A 545 -2.50 10.60 58.36
CA PRO A 545 -3.86 10.01 58.37
C PRO A 545 -5.04 11.03 58.42
N PRO A 546 -6.33 10.57 58.47
CA PRO A 546 -7.52 11.37 58.11
C PRO A 546 -8.49 11.75 59.26
N SER A 547 -9.67 12.29 58.89
CA SER A 547 -10.91 12.59 59.68
C SER A 547 -10.98 14.00 60.30
N ILE A 548 -12.10 14.66 60.65
CA ILE A 548 -13.52 14.31 60.98
C ILE A 548 -14.43 15.47 60.44
N TYR A 549 -15.64 15.31 59.86
CA TYR A 549 -17.03 15.31 60.42
C TYR A 549 -17.99 15.16 59.18
N ALA A 550 -19.02 14.29 59.04
CA ALA A 550 -20.15 13.84 59.89
C ALA A 550 -21.24 14.95 60.05
N GLN A 551 -22.56 14.79 59.83
CA GLN A 551 -23.53 13.67 59.71
C GLN A 551 -24.75 14.08 58.79
N ARG A 552 -25.33 13.24 57.90
CA ARG A 552 -26.61 12.43 57.98
C ARG A 552 -27.95 13.22 58.25
N PRO A 553 -29.18 12.70 57.95
CA PRO A 553 -29.57 11.31 57.62
C PRO A 553 -30.56 11.07 56.43
N GLN A 554 -30.76 9.78 56.09
CA GLN A 554 -31.88 9.20 55.30
C GLN A 554 -32.85 8.40 56.22
N PRO A 555 -34.01 7.97 55.69
CA PRO A 555 -34.49 6.58 55.83
C PRO A 555 -34.80 5.95 54.44
N ALA A 556 -34.32 4.76 54.02
CA ALA A 556 -34.37 3.39 54.56
C ALA A 556 -35.77 2.72 54.49
N ARG A 557 -35.98 1.70 53.61
CA ARG A 557 -36.06 0.21 53.85
C ARG A 557 -36.65 -0.50 52.59
N LEU A 558 -36.64 -1.83 52.33
CA LEU A 558 -35.76 -2.99 52.64
C LEU A 558 -36.11 -4.23 51.74
N LYS A 559 -35.09 -4.94 51.21
CA LYS A 559 -34.97 -6.41 50.91
C LYS A 559 -36.11 -7.26 50.27
N ALA A 560 -35.87 -7.66 49.00
CA ALA A 560 -35.68 -9.06 48.51
C ALA A 560 -36.88 -10.09 48.47
N PRO A 561 -36.72 -11.36 48.01
CA PRO A 561 -37.15 -11.80 46.66
C PRO A 561 -37.97 -13.12 46.59
N ILE A 562 -38.42 -13.60 45.40
CA ILE A 562 -38.65 -15.04 45.08
C ILE A 562 -38.91 -15.35 43.57
N LYS A 563 -38.69 -16.62 43.18
CA LYS A 563 -38.69 -17.22 41.81
C LYS A 563 -40.08 -17.63 41.28
N ARG A 564 -40.21 -17.85 39.95
CA ARG A 564 -40.68 -19.09 39.23
C ARG A 564 -41.07 -18.79 37.75
N THR A 565 -40.35 -19.25 36.71
CA THR A 565 -40.35 -20.55 35.99
C THR A 565 -41.45 -20.78 34.92
N LEU A 566 -40.99 -20.93 33.66
CA LEU A 566 -41.45 -21.84 32.59
C LEU A 566 -42.89 -21.77 32.03
N ALA A 567 -43.03 -21.52 30.72
CA ALA A 567 -43.29 -22.56 29.68
C ALA A 567 -43.90 -21.98 28.37
N GLY A 568 -43.45 -22.48 27.20
CA GLY A 568 -44.29 -22.57 25.98
C GLY A 568 -45.03 -23.92 25.95
N PRO A 569 -45.66 -24.40 24.84
CA PRO A 569 -45.29 -24.10 23.44
C PRO A 569 -46.43 -24.03 22.39
N GLY A 570 -46.08 -23.67 21.15
CA GLY A 570 -46.52 -24.36 19.91
C GLY A 570 -47.91 -24.06 19.30
N GLY A 571 -47.98 -24.08 17.96
CA GLY A 571 -49.23 -24.25 17.20
C GLY A 571 -49.48 -23.26 16.06
N ALA A 572 -49.12 -23.64 14.83
CA ALA A 572 -49.79 -23.19 13.60
C ALA A 572 -50.97 -24.16 13.31
N PRO A 573 -51.98 -23.86 12.45
CA PRO A 573 -51.78 -23.49 11.04
C PRO A 573 -52.76 -22.43 10.46
N ALA A 574 -52.54 -22.07 9.19
CA ALA A 574 -53.51 -21.37 8.32
C ALA A 574 -54.47 -22.41 7.63
N PRO A 575 -55.47 -22.06 6.77
CA PRO A 575 -55.27 -21.33 5.51
C PRO A 575 -56.44 -20.48 4.94
N ASN A 576 -56.21 -19.96 3.73
CA ASN A 576 -57.15 -19.78 2.59
C ASN A 576 -57.81 -18.41 2.25
N LEU A 577 -57.50 -17.97 1.01
CA LEU A 577 -58.39 -17.39 -0.03
C LEU A 577 -59.00 -15.98 0.22
N ALA A 578 -59.23 -15.10 -0.76
CA ALA A 578 -59.11 -15.16 -2.23
C ALA A 578 -58.78 -13.76 -2.85
N SER A 579 -58.40 -13.72 -4.13
CA SER A 579 -58.46 -12.50 -4.98
C SER A 579 -59.91 -12.20 -5.40
N PRO A 580 -60.22 -11.00 -5.95
CA PRO A 580 -60.29 -10.93 -7.42
C PRO A 580 -59.98 -9.57 -8.12
N ARG A 581 -59.42 -9.71 -9.33
CA ARG A 581 -59.67 -8.96 -10.60
C ARG A 581 -59.65 -7.41 -10.71
N ARG A 582 -58.93 -7.02 -11.78
CA ARG A 582 -58.98 -5.77 -12.59
C ARG A 582 -60.33 -5.63 -13.36
N PRO A 583 -60.71 -4.42 -13.80
CA PRO A 583 -60.93 -4.21 -15.26
C PRO A 583 -60.27 -2.93 -15.83
N LEU A 584 -60.38 -2.73 -17.15
CA LEU A 584 -59.62 -1.76 -17.97
C LEU A 584 -60.42 -0.50 -18.38
N SER A 585 -59.67 0.49 -18.89
CA SER A 585 -60.01 1.40 -19.99
C SER A 585 -60.78 2.69 -19.68
N GLN A 586 -60.16 3.85 -19.93
CA GLN A 586 -60.35 4.61 -21.19
C GLN A 586 -59.33 5.76 -21.33
N ALA A 587 -59.05 6.15 -22.57
CA ALA A 587 -58.34 7.38 -22.93
C ALA A 587 -59.34 8.52 -23.23
N PRO A 588 -58.89 9.78 -23.30
CA PRO A 588 -58.67 10.36 -24.64
C PRO A 588 -57.38 11.21 -24.77
N ALA A 589 -57.14 11.72 -25.98
CA ALA A 589 -56.02 12.58 -26.39
C ALA A 589 -56.58 13.85 -27.09
N PRO A 590 -55.79 14.74 -27.76
CA PRO A 590 -54.37 15.13 -27.63
C PRO A 590 -54.20 16.67 -27.44
N MET A 591 -52.98 17.20 -27.70
CA MET A 591 -52.56 18.63 -27.64
C MET A 591 -52.26 19.12 -26.20
N GLU A 592 -51.27 19.98 -25.92
CA GLU A 592 -50.43 20.82 -26.81
C GLU A 592 -48.91 20.57 -26.63
N GLU A 593 -48.12 21.11 -27.55
CA GLU A 593 -46.66 21.03 -27.64
C GLU A 593 -46.04 22.31 -27.06
N GLU A 594 -45.31 22.23 -25.93
CA GLU A 594 -44.55 23.39 -25.42
C GLU A 594 -43.18 23.00 -24.86
N VAL A 595 -42.19 23.87 -25.09
CA VAL A 595 -40.76 23.57 -25.03
C VAL A 595 -40.17 23.91 -23.66
N ILE A 596 -39.41 22.98 -23.07
CA ILE A 596 -38.65 23.24 -21.84
C ILE A 596 -37.42 24.12 -22.18
N PRO A 597 -37.25 25.31 -21.58
CA PRO A 597 -36.06 26.12 -21.76
C PRO A 597 -34.89 25.62 -20.90
N ALA A 598 -33.66 25.75 -21.43
CA ALA A 598 -32.44 25.43 -20.70
C ALA A 598 -32.11 26.50 -19.62
N PRO A 599 -31.54 26.11 -18.46
CA PRO A 599 -31.15 27.08 -17.43
C PRO A 599 -29.87 27.82 -17.84
N ARG A 600 -29.89 29.15 -17.72
CA ARG A 600 -28.68 29.98 -17.81
C ARG A 600 -28.26 30.53 -16.45
N ILE A 601 -26.95 30.46 -16.25
CA ILE A 601 -26.16 31.19 -15.25
C ILE A 601 -26.63 32.65 -15.16
N GLY A 602 -26.95 33.10 -13.94
CA GLY A 602 -27.34 34.47 -13.61
C GLY A 602 -26.34 35.13 -12.67
N LEU A 603 -25.41 35.91 -13.23
CA LEU A 603 -24.38 36.65 -12.51
C LEU A 603 -24.95 37.94 -11.89
N GLY A 604 -24.48 38.34 -10.70
CA GLY A 604 -24.74 39.67 -10.12
C GLY A 604 -23.57 40.15 -9.25
N GLY A 605 -23.15 41.41 -9.30
CA GLY A 605 -23.59 42.50 -10.19
C GLY A 605 -22.98 43.86 -9.82
N ARG A 606 -23.47 44.93 -10.49
CA ARG A 606 -23.12 46.38 -10.34
C ARG A 606 -21.70 46.74 -10.85
N GLY A 607 -21.44 47.84 -11.56
CA GLY A 607 -22.22 49.03 -12.01
C GLY A 607 -21.19 50.16 -12.29
N LEU A 608 -21.35 51.21 -13.10
CA LEU A 608 -22.50 51.91 -13.72
C LEU A 608 -22.04 52.70 -14.99
N ALA A 609 -23.02 53.25 -15.73
CA ALA A 609 -22.93 54.35 -16.72
C ALA A 609 -22.33 54.10 -18.14
N GLY A 610 -23.20 54.15 -19.16
CA GLY A 610 -22.86 54.54 -20.56
C GLY A 610 -22.91 56.07 -20.72
N ARG A 611 -22.72 56.69 -21.89
CA ARG A 611 -23.02 56.34 -23.31
C ARG A 611 -22.47 57.50 -24.21
N PRO A 612 -22.54 57.49 -25.56
CA PRO A 612 -22.08 56.53 -26.59
C PRO A 612 -20.99 57.12 -27.54
N LEU A 613 -20.47 56.30 -28.48
CA LEU A 613 -19.57 56.73 -29.58
C LEU A 613 -20.30 57.37 -30.78
N GLY A 614 -19.59 58.26 -31.49
CA GLY A 614 -19.86 58.70 -32.87
C GLY A 614 -18.67 58.38 -33.83
N LYS A 615 -18.92 58.36 -35.15
CA LYS A 615 -17.97 57.93 -36.21
C LYS A 615 -16.97 59.04 -36.67
N PRO A 616 -15.94 58.73 -37.50
CA PRO A 616 -14.63 59.42 -37.42
C PRO A 616 -14.30 60.47 -38.52
N ALA A 617 -13.19 61.20 -38.26
CA ALA A 617 -12.33 62.01 -39.17
C ALA A 617 -12.91 63.36 -39.70
N PRO A 618 -12.08 64.32 -40.18
CA PRO A 618 -10.61 64.34 -40.31
C PRO A 618 -9.88 65.53 -39.60
N ALA A 619 -8.54 65.58 -39.70
CA ALA A 619 -7.68 66.64 -39.17
C ALA A 619 -7.77 67.98 -39.97
N PRO A 620 -7.26 69.11 -39.44
CA PRO A 620 -5.88 69.49 -39.84
C PRO A 620 -5.03 70.31 -38.83
N ARG A 621 -3.71 70.29 -39.07
CA ARG A 621 -2.68 71.32 -38.79
C ARG A 621 -2.37 71.71 -37.34
N MET A 622 -1.18 71.29 -36.88
CA MET A 622 -0.33 72.08 -35.99
C MET A 622 0.70 72.84 -36.84
N ASP A 623 0.87 74.14 -36.59
CA ASP A 623 2.02 74.90 -37.04
C ASP A 623 3.09 74.90 -35.93
N SER A 624 4.30 74.41 -36.29
CA SER A 624 5.65 74.92 -36.01
C SER A 624 6.00 75.64 -34.68
N PRO A 625 7.30 75.71 -34.31
CA PRO A 625 8.20 74.60 -34.03
C PRO A 625 8.92 74.77 -32.67
N SER A 626 9.52 73.70 -32.14
CA SER A 626 10.58 73.82 -31.13
C SER A 626 11.59 72.68 -31.32
N PRO A 627 12.90 72.94 -31.13
CA PRO A 627 13.95 71.99 -31.51
C PRO A 627 13.95 70.77 -30.60
N PRO A 628 14.35 69.58 -31.11
CA PRO A 628 14.47 68.41 -30.26
C PRO A 628 15.67 68.59 -29.29
N PRO A 629 15.52 68.31 -27.99
CA PRO A 629 16.68 67.99 -27.18
C PRO A 629 17.31 66.72 -27.75
N SER A 630 18.63 66.73 -27.91
CA SER A 630 19.40 65.63 -28.48
C SER A 630 19.09 64.30 -27.80
N SER A 631 18.84 63.25 -28.59
CA SER A 631 18.76 61.88 -28.11
C SER A 631 20.17 61.38 -27.75
N GLY A 632 20.62 61.82 -26.57
CA GLY A 632 21.90 61.51 -25.96
C GLY A 632 22.01 60.09 -25.44
N PHE A 633 21.75 59.10 -26.31
CA PHE A 633 22.32 57.77 -26.15
C PHE A 633 23.73 57.79 -26.74
N SER A 634 24.71 57.42 -25.92
CA SER A 634 26.08 57.15 -26.34
C SER A 634 26.11 56.06 -27.42
N ALA A 635 27.24 55.96 -28.13
CA ALA A 635 27.42 54.91 -29.13
C ALA A 635 27.30 53.50 -28.52
N LEU A 636 27.64 53.34 -27.23
CA LEU A 636 27.53 52.09 -26.48
C LEU A 636 26.06 51.73 -26.22
N GLU A 637 25.27 52.67 -25.69
CA GLU A 637 23.84 52.45 -25.39
C GLU A 637 23.03 52.19 -26.67
N LYS A 638 23.44 52.74 -27.83
CA LYS A 638 22.82 52.42 -29.12
C LYS A 638 23.12 50.99 -29.58
N ALA A 639 24.36 50.53 -29.39
CA ALA A 639 24.74 49.15 -29.70
C ALA A 639 24.00 48.15 -28.80
N GLU A 640 23.93 48.42 -27.49
CA GLU A 640 23.17 47.61 -26.53
C GLU A 640 21.67 47.58 -26.86
N LEU A 641 21.08 48.71 -27.27
CA LEU A 641 19.67 48.77 -27.68
C LEU A 641 19.38 47.95 -28.95
N ASP A 642 20.34 47.88 -29.88
CA ASP A 642 20.22 47.08 -31.10
C ASP A 642 20.49 45.58 -30.84
N GLU A 643 21.39 45.23 -29.92
CA GLU A 643 21.56 43.86 -29.42
C GLU A 643 20.30 43.36 -28.71
N LEU A 644 19.71 44.16 -27.82
CA LEU A 644 18.43 43.84 -27.16
C LEU A 644 17.25 43.70 -28.14
N ARG A 645 17.29 44.38 -29.30
CA ARG A 645 16.29 44.20 -30.36
C ARG A 645 16.48 42.86 -31.07
N LEU A 646 17.72 42.47 -31.38
CA LEU A 646 18.03 41.18 -32.00
C LEU A 646 17.67 40.01 -31.06
N ASP A 647 17.96 40.13 -29.77
CA ASP A 647 17.57 39.13 -28.78
C ASP A 647 16.06 39.05 -28.59
N LYS A 648 15.35 40.18 -28.60
CA LYS A 648 13.88 40.20 -28.60
C LYS A 648 13.30 39.47 -29.82
N ASP A 649 13.82 39.74 -31.02
CA ASP A 649 13.34 39.10 -32.26
C ASP A 649 13.67 37.60 -32.27
N ARG A 650 14.82 37.19 -31.70
CA ARG A 650 15.18 35.79 -31.49
C ARG A 650 14.25 35.08 -30.49
N LEU A 651 13.95 35.73 -29.36
CA LEU A 651 13.01 35.21 -28.36
C LEU A 651 11.58 35.08 -28.90
N LEU A 652 11.15 36.02 -29.74
CA LEU A 652 9.84 35.95 -30.41
C LEU A 652 9.76 34.76 -31.38
N ARG A 653 10.81 34.51 -32.19
CA ARG A 653 10.89 33.32 -33.05
C ARG A 653 10.83 32.03 -32.24
N ASN A 654 11.65 31.91 -31.19
CA ASN A 654 11.60 30.75 -30.29
C ASN A 654 10.20 30.55 -29.66
N CYS A 655 9.50 31.63 -29.30
CA CYS A 655 8.13 31.52 -28.77
C CYS A 655 7.14 31.01 -29.82
N ASP A 656 7.27 31.40 -31.08
CA ASP A 656 6.40 30.95 -32.16
C ASP A 656 6.73 29.53 -32.65
N ASP A 657 8.00 29.10 -32.58
CA ASP A 657 8.41 27.72 -32.81
C ASP A 657 7.85 26.79 -31.71
N LEU A 658 8.01 27.17 -30.43
CA LEU A 658 7.44 26.44 -29.29
C LEU A 658 5.89 26.37 -29.34
N ARG A 659 5.23 27.39 -29.89
CA ARG A 659 3.77 27.36 -30.12
C ARG A 659 3.38 26.35 -31.20
N GLN A 660 4.13 26.28 -32.29
CA GLN A 660 3.91 25.31 -33.37
C GLN A 660 4.16 23.88 -32.88
N GLU A 661 5.26 23.65 -32.15
CA GLU A 661 5.59 22.36 -31.55
C GLU A 661 4.53 21.93 -30.53
N ARG A 662 4.11 22.81 -29.62
CA ARG A 662 2.97 22.55 -28.72
C ARG A 662 1.69 22.23 -29.48
N SER A 663 1.42 22.88 -30.61
CA SER A 663 0.25 22.55 -31.43
C SER A 663 0.35 21.15 -32.03
N ARG A 664 1.54 20.77 -32.52
CA ARG A 664 1.82 19.44 -33.10
C ARG A 664 1.70 18.32 -32.07
N LEU A 665 2.30 18.50 -30.90
CA LEU A 665 2.20 17.55 -29.78
C LEU A 665 0.74 17.40 -29.29
N ASN A 666 -0.06 18.48 -29.28
CA ASN A 666 -1.49 18.36 -28.96
C ASN A 666 -2.29 17.56 -30.00
N SER A 667 -1.99 17.68 -31.30
CA SER A 667 -2.61 16.81 -32.31
C SER A 667 -2.21 15.35 -32.14
N GLU A 668 -0.94 15.06 -31.87
CA GLU A 668 -0.43 13.71 -31.65
C GLU A 668 -1.03 13.06 -30.39
N VAL A 669 -1.13 13.79 -29.28
CA VAL A 669 -1.84 13.35 -28.06
C VAL A 669 -3.32 13.07 -28.36
N GLN A 670 -3.97 13.84 -29.22
CA GLN A 670 -5.36 13.61 -29.58
C GLN A 670 -5.54 12.39 -30.51
N GLU A 671 -4.60 12.14 -31.43
CA GLU A 671 -4.56 10.94 -32.25
C GLU A 671 -4.33 9.69 -31.40
N LEU A 672 -3.36 9.71 -30.48
CA LEU A 672 -3.09 8.62 -29.53
C LEU A 672 -4.29 8.33 -28.62
N ARG A 673 -5.02 9.36 -28.17
CA ARG A 673 -6.28 9.19 -27.43
C ARG A 673 -7.36 8.48 -28.25
N ASN A 674 -7.51 8.85 -29.52
CA ASN A 674 -8.47 8.21 -30.43
C ASN A 674 -8.08 6.75 -30.71
N GLN A 675 -6.78 6.46 -30.92
CA GLN A 675 -6.28 5.09 -31.08
C GLN A 675 -6.51 4.24 -29.83
N ASN A 676 -6.28 4.79 -28.64
CA ASN A 676 -6.50 4.08 -27.38
C ASN A 676 -8.00 3.79 -27.15
N ALA A 677 -8.89 4.74 -27.47
CA ALA A 677 -10.34 4.50 -27.47
C ALA A 677 -10.75 3.36 -28.41
N GLN A 678 -10.20 3.33 -29.64
CA GLN A 678 -10.44 2.25 -30.60
C GLN A 678 -9.97 0.88 -30.08
N LEU A 679 -8.77 0.82 -29.49
CA LEU A 679 -8.23 -0.41 -28.88
C LEU A 679 -9.11 -0.92 -27.71
N ILE A 680 -9.68 -0.02 -26.90
CA ILE A 680 -10.62 -0.38 -25.82
C ILE A 680 -11.92 -0.96 -26.39
N GLU A 681 -12.47 -0.40 -27.47
CA GLU A 681 -13.65 -0.92 -28.14
C GLU A 681 -13.41 -2.30 -28.77
N ASP A 682 -12.29 -2.47 -29.47
CA ASP A 682 -11.92 -3.75 -30.10
C ASP A 682 -11.62 -4.83 -29.05
N HIS A 683 -10.89 -4.51 -27.97
CA HIS A 683 -10.69 -5.42 -26.84
C HIS A 683 -12.02 -5.83 -26.19
N THR A 684 -12.96 -4.89 -26.03
CA THR A 684 -14.30 -5.18 -25.48
C THR A 684 -15.08 -6.13 -26.39
N ARG A 685 -15.00 -5.93 -27.73
CA ARG A 685 -15.61 -6.81 -28.73
C ARG A 685 -15.02 -8.22 -28.68
N ASP A 686 -13.70 -8.35 -28.59
CA ASP A 686 -13.02 -9.63 -28.52
C ASP A 686 -13.32 -10.36 -27.20
N MET A 687 -13.37 -9.66 -26.07
CA MET A 687 -13.71 -10.26 -24.78
C MET A 687 -15.16 -10.77 -24.73
N LEU A 688 -16.11 -10.09 -25.41
CA LEU A 688 -17.47 -10.61 -25.63
C LEU A 688 -17.49 -11.83 -26.56
N SER A 689 -16.69 -11.83 -27.63
CA SER A 689 -16.52 -12.97 -28.55
C SER A 689 -15.95 -14.21 -27.84
N ILE A 690 -14.95 -14.02 -26.98
CA ILE A 690 -14.36 -15.07 -26.14
C ILE A 690 -15.42 -15.65 -25.20
N LYS A 691 -16.13 -14.81 -24.43
CA LYS A 691 -17.22 -15.27 -23.53
C LYS A 691 -18.32 -16.04 -24.25
N ALA A 692 -18.67 -15.63 -25.48
CA ALA A 692 -19.63 -16.36 -26.30
C ALA A 692 -19.12 -17.76 -26.69
N LYS A 693 -17.84 -17.88 -27.11
CA LYS A 693 -17.18 -19.16 -27.43
C LYS A 693 -17.00 -20.05 -26.19
N GLU A 694 -16.61 -19.49 -25.05
CA GLU A 694 -16.53 -20.22 -23.77
C GLU A 694 -17.89 -20.81 -23.38
N THR A 695 -18.97 -20.02 -23.53
CA THR A 695 -20.34 -20.49 -23.25
C THR A 695 -20.75 -21.63 -24.19
N GLN A 696 -20.38 -21.57 -25.47
CA GLN A 696 -20.60 -22.68 -26.42
C GLN A 696 -19.80 -23.93 -26.03
N LEU A 697 -18.54 -23.75 -25.64
CA LEU A 697 -17.63 -24.83 -25.23
C LEU A 697 -18.11 -25.53 -23.95
N VAL A 698 -18.65 -24.80 -22.98
CA VAL A 698 -19.28 -25.36 -21.77
C VAL A 698 -20.51 -26.21 -22.12
N ARG A 699 -21.37 -25.76 -23.06
CA ARG A 699 -22.51 -26.56 -23.54
C ARG A 699 -22.04 -27.85 -24.23
N ALA A 700 -21.09 -27.74 -25.15
CA ALA A 700 -20.54 -28.90 -25.86
C ALA A 700 -19.89 -29.93 -24.92
N ARG A 701 -19.21 -29.48 -23.84
CA ARG A 701 -18.71 -30.39 -22.78
C ARG A 701 -19.85 -31.08 -22.03
N SER A 702 -20.88 -30.34 -21.63
CA SER A 702 -22.05 -30.93 -20.95
C SER A 702 -22.81 -31.93 -21.82
N GLU A 703 -22.87 -31.70 -23.14
CA GLU A 703 -23.47 -32.63 -24.10
C GLU A 703 -22.61 -33.89 -24.28
N ALA A 704 -21.28 -33.76 -24.33
CA ALA A 704 -20.35 -34.88 -24.36
C ALA A 704 -20.42 -35.73 -23.08
N GLU A 705 -20.42 -35.11 -21.90
CA GLU A 705 -20.58 -35.80 -20.61
C GLU A 705 -21.91 -36.56 -20.52
N ALA A 706 -23.00 -35.99 -21.04
CA ALA A 706 -24.30 -36.65 -21.11
C ALA A 706 -24.29 -37.86 -22.07
N ALA A 707 -23.62 -37.73 -23.22
CA ALA A 707 -23.45 -38.83 -24.17
C ALA A 707 -22.59 -39.97 -23.59
N ASP A 708 -21.48 -39.66 -22.91
CA ASP A 708 -20.63 -40.65 -22.24
C ASP A 708 -21.39 -41.37 -21.11
N ALA A 709 -22.20 -40.66 -20.33
CA ALA A 709 -23.06 -41.25 -19.31
C ALA A 709 -24.09 -42.22 -19.92
N MET A 710 -24.71 -41.86 -21.04
CA MET A 710 -25.63 -42.73 -21.79
C MET A 710 -24.92 -43.97 -22.34
N CYS A 711 -23.73 -43.81 -22.93
CA CYS A 711 -22.90 -44.93 -23.39
C CYS A 711 -22.49 -45.85 -22.24
N ALA A 712 -22.16 -45.31 -21.07
CA ALA A 712 -21.85 -46.10 -19.88
C ALA A 712 -23.06 -46.88 -19.34
N GLN A 713 -24.26 -46.31 -19.37
CA GLN A 713 -25.49 -47.02 -19.03
C GLN A 713 -25.76 -48.17 -20.01
N LEU A 714 -25.72 -47.91 -21.32
CA LEU A 714 -25.93 -48.94 -22.36
C LEU A 714 -24.92 -50.09 -22.26
N ARG A 715 -23.65 -49.79 -21.92
CA ARG A 715 -22.64 -50.84 -21.66
C ARG A 715 -23.00 -51.72 -20.45
N ARG A 716 -23.50 -51.14 -19.35
CA ARG A 716 -23.96 -51.91 -18.18
C ARG A 716 -25.19 -52.76 -18.47
N GLU A 717 -26.14 -52.24 -19.25
CA GLU A 717 -27.30 -52.99 -19.71
C GLU A 717 -26.89 -54.15 -20.63
N MET A 718 -25.98 -53.91 -21.59
CA MET A 718 -25.40 -54.95 -22.44
C MET A 718 -24.69 -56.05 -21.63
N GLU A 719 -23.91 -55.70 -20.59
CA GLU A 719 -23.34 -56.72 -19.70
C GLU A 719 -24.42 -57.48 -18.91
N ARG A 720 -25.45 -56.80 -18.41
CA ARG A 720 -26.57 -57.44 -17.68
C ARG A 720 -27.30 -58.44 -18.59
N LEU A 721 -27.59 -58.05 -19.83
CA LEU A 721 -28.21 -58.92 -20.83
C LEU A 721 -27.31 -60.11 -21.19
N LYS A 722 -26.00 -59.89 -21.37
CA LYS A 722 -25.03 -60.99 -21.56
C LYS A 722 -25.01 -61.96 -20.39
N ARG A 723 -24.94 -61.46 -19.14
CA ARG A 723 -24.99 -62.30 -17.93
C ARG A 723 -26.30 -63.09 -17.83
N ALA A 724 -27.43 -62.48 -18.16
CA ALA A 724 -28.74 -63.13 -18.18
C ALA A 724 -28.82 -64.23 -19.26
N LEU A 725 -28.28 -63.97 -20.45
CA LEU A 725 -28.19 -64.95 -21.54
C LEU A 725 -27.35 -66.16 -21.12
N THR A 726 -26.12 -65.94 -20.62
CA THR A 726 -25.26 -67.03 -20.14
C THR A 726 -25.84 -67.79 -18.95
N ALA A 727 -26.64 -67.13 -18.09
CA ALA A 727 -27.38 -67.80 -17.03
C ALA A 727 -28.52 -68.67 -17.57
N ALA A 728 -29.23 -68.23 -18.61
CA ALA A 728 -30.26 -69.00 -19.29
C ALA A 728 -29.68 -70.21 -20.06
N GLU A 729 -28.54 -70.04 -20.73
CA GLU A 729 -27.79 -71.12 -21.39
C GLU A 729 -27.34 -72.20 -20.38
N ARG A 730 -26.91 -71.79 -19.17
CA ARG A 730 -26.60 -72.71 -18.06
C ARG A 730 -27.84 -73.37 -17.46
N ALA A 731 -28.96 -72.66 -17.35
CA ALA A 731 -30.21 -73.24 -16.86
C ALA A 731 -30.82 -74.25 -17.85
N GLY A 732 -30.59 -74.07 -19.15
CA GLY A 732 -30.96 -75.03 -20.20
C GLY A 732 -30.06 -76.26 -20.28
N SER A 733 -28.89 -76.25 -19.62
CA SER A 733 -27.97 -77.40 -19.54
C SER A 733 -28.08 -78.08 -18.17
N GLY A 734 -29.07 -78.97 -18.04
CA GLY A 734 -29.35 -79.72 -16.81
C GLY A 734 -28.18 -80.61 -16.36
N PRO A 735 -28.08 -80.93 -15.04
CA PRO A 735 -26.92 -81.59 -14.48
C PRO A 735 -26.82 -83.07 -14.87
N VAL A 736 -25.65 -83.46 -15.39
CA VAL A 736 -25.27 -84.87 -15.58
C VAL A 736 -25.02 -85.50 -14.21
N SER A 737 -25.71 -86.60 -13.91
CA SER A 737 -25.68 -87.27 -12.60
C SER A 737 -24.48 -88.21 -12.46
N PRO A 738 -23.75 -88.23 -11.32
CA PRO A 738 -22.59 -89.09 -11.13
C PRO A 738 -22.91 -90.43 -10.43
N GLY A 739 -22.81 -91.53 -11.18
CA GLY A 739 -22.34 -92.84 -10.66
C GLY A 739 -23.36 -93.83 -10.08
N SER A 740 -23.52 -94.97 -10.76
CA SER A 740 -23.84 -96.27 -10.16
C SER A 740 -23.12 -97.37 -10.93
N THR A 741 -22.30 -98.16 -10.24
CA THR A 741 -21.64 -99.36 -10.78
C THR A 741 -22.61 -100.53 -10.87
N GLY A 742 -22.37 -101.44 -11.81
CA GLY A 742 -23.03 -102.76 -11.87
C GLY A 742 -22.13 -103.77 -12.58
N GLU A 743 -21.67 -104.78 -11.83
CA GLU A 743 -21.02 -105.97 -12.39
C GLU A 743 -22.07 -106.91 -13.02
N GLY A 744 -21.69 -107.71 -14.02
CA GLY A 744 -22.51 -108.85 -14.45
C GLY A 744 -22.32 -109.34 -15.89
N SER A 745 -21.44 -110.33 -16.05
CA SER A 745 -21.12 -111.11 -17.29
C SER A 745 -20.28 -110.42 -18.35
#